data_AF-A0A7W9DS97-F1
#
_entry.id   AF-A0A7W9DS97-F1
#
_cell.length_a   1.000
_cell.length_b   1.000
_cell.length_c   1.000
_cell.angle_alpha   90.00
_cell.angle_beta   90.00
_cell.angle_gamma   90.00
#
_symmetry.space_group_name_H-M   'P 1'
#
loop_
_entity.id
_entity.type
_entity.pdbx_description
1 polymer ?
#
loop_
_entity_poly.entity_id
_entity_poly.type
_entity_poly.pdbx_seq_one_letter_code
_entity_poly.pdbx_strand_id
1 'polypeptide(L)'
;MSDHLFRDRRDAGRALAGLLDRYRGEPALLVLALPRGGVPIAYEVARTLGAPLDVFLARKLGVPGQEDLAMGAVAGDGVLALNDDVIRGLAIPAEVVEHVADWEGREIPRWERHFRQDRPAPAIEGRVVILVDDGTTTGAGLRAAIKALRRRRPVRVVVAVPAVAEATCEELAAEADEVVYATTPSPFFAVDQSYWDFAEVTVEDVRDLLRAAAESLPARASTPLPGEITAVRAEALPTQDGVPHADALADLVGDARLVLIGGASHGTHEFYAARAAMTRRLIEDKGFCAIAIQADWPDAYRVNRYVQGHGNDATAEEALRGFQRFPVWMWRNVVVHDFVQWLRDHNDREAEERGDKARFYGLDLYGIHKAMREVVAHLDRIDPSAAARARERYGCFDHLGSGEAQAYGFTAACGAGDACESEVIGHLVDLRRRVPESERRQGLLAEDELFYPDLSRRALESAREYYRSMFSGRIAAWNLRDRHMADTLDAILENLSRRRGSPAKIVVWMHNAHVGDARATEAACRGEINVGGLVRERHGEDCRLIGLTTYTGTVTATGRWEGPAERRWLRPALPDSVEELFHEAGEKEFLTAFRVAPRTGDVLGSARLERMVGAVYRPRSERRSHYFRARLRDQFDAVIHMDETRAVEPLDGRAHWSEGELPETYPARA
;
A
#
# COMPACT_ATOMS: atom_id res chain seq x y z
N MET A 1 16.59 5.15 -20.91
CA MET A 1 16.20 6.24 -19.98
C MET A 1 16.69 5.78 -18.62
N SER A 2 17.44 6.60 -17.89
CA SER A 2 18.31 6.11 -16.81
C SER A 2 17.52 5.46 -15.65
N ASP A 3 17.64 4.14 -15.51
CA ASP A 3 17.02 3.27 -14.50
C ASP A 3 17.66 3.42 -13.09
N HIS A 4 18.01 4.64 -12.67
CA HIS A 4 18.56 4.90 -11.34
C HIS A 4 17.43 4.95 -10.31
N LEU A 5 17.27 3.88 -9.53
CA LEU A 5 16.17 3.70 -8.56
C LEU A 5 16.37 4.47 -7.24
N PHE A 6 17.62 4.57 -6.76
CA PHE A 6 17.94 5.19 -5.49
C PHE A 6 18.69 6.50 -5.71
N ARG A 7 18.37 7.52 -4.91
CA ARG A 7 19.13 8.77 -4.98
C ARG A 7 20.58 8.55 -4.52
N ASP A 8 20.74 7.88 -3.38
CA ASP A 8 22.02 7.62 -2.72
C ASP A 8 21.90 6.35 -1.84
N ARG A 9 23.00 5.94 -1.21
CA ARG A 9 23.01 4.78 -0.29
C ARG A 9 22.10 4.94 0.92
N ARG A 10 21.86 6.14 1.43
CA ARG A 10 20.93 6.35 2.56
C ARG A 10 19.49 6.13 2.11
N ASP A 11 19.16 6.56 0.91
CA ASP A 11 17.86 6.33 0.30
C ASP A 11 17.55 4.85 0.10
N ALA A 12 18.51 4.12 -0.46
CA ALA A 12 18.46 2.66 -0.54
C ALA A 12 18.31 2.00 0.84
N GLY A 13 19.03 2.49 1.85
CA GLY A 13 18.92 2.04 3.25
C GLY A 13 17.54 2.22 3.85
N ARG A 14 16.89 3.37 3.64
CA ARG A 14 15.51 3.61 4.10
C ARG A 14 14.51 2.70 3.42
N ALA A 15 14.64 2.48 2.11
CA ALA A 15 13.78 1.56 1.38
C ALA A 15 13.92 0.12 1.91
N LEU A 16 15.17 -0.34 2.07
CA LEU A 16 15.47 -1.67 2.57
C LEU A 16 15.00 -1.86 4.04
N ALA A 17 15.14 -0.83 4.87
CA ALA A 17 14.63 -0.85 6.24
C ALA A 17 13.11 -1.05 6.32
N GLY A 18 12.36 -0.46 5.38
CA GLY A 18 10.92 -0.67 5.27
C GLY A 18 10.53 -2.12 4.97
N LEU A 19 11.32 -2.82 4.17
CA LEU A 19 11.12 -4.25 3.85
C LEU A 19 11.48 -5.17 5.03
N LEU A 20 12.42 -4.75 5.88
CA LEU A 20 12.89 -5.50 7.04
C LEU A 20 12.11 -5.22 8.33
N ASP A 21 11.08 -4.37 8.29
CA ASP A 21 10.37 -3.85 9.47
C ASP A 21 9.80 -4.94 10.38
N ARG A 22 9.53 -6.14 9.86
CA ARG A 22 9.11 -7.31 10.65
C ARG A 22 10.13 -7.76 11.71
N TYR A 23 11.40 -7.35 11.57
CA TYR A 23 12.46 -7.62 12.53
C TYR A 23 12.54 -6.54 13.62
N ARG A 24 11.77 -5.45 13.55
CA ARG A 24 11.75 -4.39 14.56
C ARG A 24 11.40 -4.97 15.93
N GLY A 25 12.21 -4.65 16.93
CA GLY A 25 12.01 -5.10 18.31
C GLY A 25 12.40 -6.56 18.59
N GLU A 26 12.96 -7.28 17.61
CA GLU A 26 13.54 -8.61 17.80
C GLU A 26 14.69 -8.52 18.83
N PRO A 27 14.56 -9.12 20.03
CA PRO A 27 15.48 -8.87 21.14
C PRO A 27 16.93 -9.27 20.87
N ALA A 28 17.13 -10.25 19.99
CA ALA A 28 18.45 -10.78 19.63
C ALA A 28 18.93 -10.30 18.24
N LEU A 29 18.34 -9.22 17.69
CA LEU A 29 18.72 -8.71 16.38
C LEU A 29 20.11 -8.06 16.39
N LEU A 30 20.89 -8.32 15.35
CA LEU A 30 22.16 -7.65 15.06
C LEU A 30 22.22 -7.33 13.57
N VAL A 31 22.49 -6.07 13.23
CA VAL A 31 22.70 -5.65 11.85
C VAL A 31 24.20 -5.59 11.60
N LEU A 32 24.66 -6.33 10.60
CA LEU A 32 26.05 -6.37 10.17
C LEU A 32 26.18 -5.83 8.75
N ALA A 33 27.06 -4.86 8.55
CA ALA A 33 27.36 -4.31 7.23
C ALA A 33 28.59 -4.97 6.62
N LEU A 34 28.55 -5.25 5.31
CA LEU A 34 29.76 -5.47 4.52
C LEU A 34 30.38 -4.12 4.15
N PRO A 35 31.59 -3.80 4.64
CA PRO A 35 32.21 -2.52 4.34
C PRO A 35 32.81 -2.48 2.93
N ARG A 36 32.91 -1.30 2.31
CA ARG A 36 32.52 0.01 2.86
C ARG A 36 31.09 0.40 2.49
N GLY A 37 30.65 0.01 1.29
CA GLY A 37 29.39 0.41 0.67
C GLY A 37 28.14 0.05 1.47
N GLY A 38 28.11 -1.11 2.13
CA GLY A 38 26.96 -1.55 2.92
C GLY A 38 26.71 -0.73 4.20
N VAL A 39 27.71 0.02 4.72
CA VAL A 39 27.61 0.68 6.04
C VAL A 39 26.56 1.79 6.08
N PRO A 40 26.48 2.74 5.13
CA PRO A 40 25.43 3.76 5.13
C PRO A 40 24.01 3.18 5.02
N ILE A 41 23.84 2.05 4.33
CA ILE A 41 22.55 1.36 4.20
C ILE A 41 22.21 0.66 5.51
N ALA A 42 23.15 -0.10 6.05
CA ALA A 42 23.01 -0.80 7.31
C ALA A 42 22.73 0.15 8.47
N TYR A 43 23.29 1.36 8.44
CA TYR A 43 22.98 2.42 9.40
C TYR A 43 21.50 2.77 9.41
N GLU A 44 20.91 3.04 8.23
CA GLU A 44 19.47 3.34 8.16
C GLU A 44 18.62 2.14 8.56
N VAL A 45 19.02 0.92 8.20
CA VAL A 45 18.35 -0.32 8.63
C VAL A 45 18.40 -0.47 10.15
N ALA A 46 19.59 -0.41 10.76
CA ALA A 46 19.80 -0.57 12.19
C ALA A 46 19.07 0.49 13.02
N ARG A 47 19.19 1.77 12.61
CA ARG A 47 18.49 2.89 13.22
C ARG A 47 16.98 2.71 13.15
N THR A 48 16.47 2.27 12.00
CA THR A 48 15.04 2.04 11.81
C THR A 48 14.55 0.87 12.65
N LEU A 49 15.27 -0.25 12.70
CA LEU A 49 14.84 -1.44 13.45
C LEU A 49 15.11 -1.37 14.96
N GLY A 50 15.87 -0.36 15.41
CA GLY A 50 16.29 -0.22 16.80
C GLY A 50 17.30 -1.29 17.22
N ALA A 51 18.17 -1.71 16.31
CA ALA A 51 19.13 -2.80 16.52
C ALA A 51 20.58 -2.32 16.49
N PRO A 52 21.50 -3.02 17.18
CA PRO A 52 22.93 -2.71 17.10
C PRO A 52 23.45 -2.87 15.68
N LEU A 53 24.32 -1.93 15.27
CA LEU A 53 25.05 -1.94 14.01
C LEU A 53 26.53 -2.24 14.26
N ASP A 54 27.10 -3.15 13.48
CA ASP A 54 28.55 -3.32 13.36
C ASP A 54 28.94 -3.68 11.92
N VAL A 55 30.24 -3.80 11.66
CA VAL A 55 30.81 -4.29 10.40
C VAL A 55 31.17 -5.77 10.52
N PHE A 56 30.99 -6.50 9.43
CA PHE A 56 31.48 -7.86 9.27
C PHE A 56 32.45 -7.93 8.10
N LEU A 57 33.71 -8.23 8.39
CA LEU A 57 34.74 -8.38 7.38
C LEU A 57 34.93 -9.85 7.04
N ALA A 58 34.66 -10.17 5.78
CA ALA A 58 34.92 -11.47 5.18
C ALA A 58 35.53 -11.27 3.79
N ARG A 59 36.46 -12.15 3.41
CA ARG A 59 37.10 -12.18 2.10
C ARG A 59 36.94 -13.56 1.48
N LYS A 60 36.70 -13.58 0.18
CA LYS A 60 36.61 -14.80 -0.63
C LYS A 60 38.00 -15.41 -0.79
N LEU A 61 38.09 -16.74 -0.66
CA LEU A 61 39.27 -17.51 -1.06
C LEU A 61 39.02 -18.04 -2.47
N GLY A 62 39.59 -17.35 -3.45
CA GLY A 62 39.54 -17.78 -4.85
C GLY A 62 40.45 -18.97 -5.11
N VAL A 63 40.07 -19.85 -6.03
CA VAL A 63 40.96 -20.90 -6.52
C VAL A 63 42.10 -20.26 -7.32
N PRO A 64 43.38 -20.56 -7.06
CA PRO A 64 44.48 -20.01 -7.84
C PRO A 64 44.32 -20.30 -9.34
N GLY A 65 44.38 -19.24 -10.17
CA GLY A 65 44.14 -19.33 -11.62
C GLY A 65 42.67 -19.32 -12.05
N GLN A 66 41.72 -19.38 -11.11
CA GLN A 66 40.28 -19.21 -11.32
C GLN A 66 39.69 -18.37 -10.18
N GLU A 67 40.14 -17.12 -10.08
CA GLU A 67 39.86 -16.25 -8.93
C GLU A 67 38.36 -16.00 -8.71
N ASP A 68 37.54 -16.13 -9.75
CA ASP A 68 36.08 -16.05 -9.66
C ASP A 68 35.45 -17.22 -8.88
N LEU A 69 36.03 -18.42 -9.00
CA LEU A 69 35.57 -19.63 -8.29
C LEU A 69 36.03 -19.63 -6.83
N ALA A 70 35.09 -19.63 -5.89
CA ALA A 70 35.39 -19.63 -4.46
C ALA A 70 35.63 -21.06 -3.91
N MET A 71 36.84 -21.33 -3.41
CA MET A 71 37.13 -22.52 -2.60
C MET A 71 36.84 -22.32 -1.11
N GLY A 72 36.60 -21.08 -0.67
CA GLY A 72 36.21 -20.79 0.71
C GLY A 72 36.09 -19.30 1.00
N ALA A 73 36.09 -18.96 2.28
CA ALA A 73 36.09 -17.61 2.81
C ALA A 73 36.85 -17.53 4.12
N VAL A 74 37.50 -16.39 4.37
CA VAL A 74 38.14 -16.05 5.64
C VAL A 74 37.48 -14.80 6.22
N ALA A 75 37.18 -14.80 7.51
CA ALA A 75 36.63 -13.64 8.22
C ALA A 75 37.49 -13.29 9.44
N GLY A 76 37.10 -12.21 10.13
CA GLY A 76 37.72 -11.80 11.40
C GLY A 76 37.83 -12.96 12.40
N ASP A 77 38.77 -12.85 13.34
CA ASP A 77 39.12 -13.87 14.33
C ASP A 77 39.64 -15.20 13.75
N GLY A 78 40.07 -15.23 12.49
CA GLY A 78 40.64 -16.41 11.83
C GLY A 78 39.61 -17.48 11.43
N VAL A 79 38.33 -17.12 11.38
CA VAL A 79 37.27 -18.06 10.97
C VAL A 79 37.41 -18.39 9.49
N LEU A 80 37.72 -19.65 9.22
CA LEU A 80 37.85 -20.22 7.88
C LEU A 80 36.62 -21.06 7.53
N ALA A 81 35.96 -20.75 6.41
CA ALA A 81 34.83 -21.50 5.89
C ALA A 81 35.14 -22.04 4.49
N LEU A 82 35.40 -23.34 4.41
CA LEU A 82 35.82 -24.02 3.18
C LEU A 82 34.64 -24.60 2.39
N ASN A 83 34.82 -24.70 1.08
CA ASN A 83 33.94 -25.41 0.16
C ASN A 83 34.59 -26.77 -0.19
N ASP A 84 34.27 -27.79 0.60
CA ASP A 84 34.88 -29.12 0.50
C ASP A 84 34.63 -29.78 -0.87
N ASP A 85 33.56 -29.43 -1.58
CA ASP A 85 33.27 -30.00 -2.90
C ASP A 85 34.18 -29.43 -3.98
N VAL A 86 34.46 -28.13 -3.93
CA VAL A 86 35.43 -27.48 -4.85
C VAL A 86 36.85 -27.97 -4.56
N ILE A 87 37.22 -28.01 -3.28
CA ILE A 87 38.56 -28.44 -2.86
C ILE A 87 38.81 -29.90 -3.28
N ARG A 88 37.85 -30.80 -3.03
CA ARG A 88 37.96 -32.21 -3.44
C ARG A 88 37.89 -32.38 -4.95
N GLY A 89 36.97 -31.68 -5.61
CA GLY A 89 36.76 -31.78 -7.05
C GLY A 89 37.96 -31.32 -7.89
N LEU A 90 38.70 -30.32 -7.41
CA LEU A 90 39.91 -29.81 -8.06
C LEU A 90 41.21 -30.32 -7.43
N ALA A 91 41.12 -31.24 -6.45
CA ALA A 91 42.26 -31.78 -5.70
C ALA A 91 43.21 -30.70 -5.17
N ILE A 92 42.64 -29.62 -4.61
CA ILE A 92 43.43 -28.48 -4.11
C ILE A 92 44.18 -28.90 -2.84
N PRO A 93 45.52 -28.78 -2.80
CA PRO A 93 46.30 -29.11 -1.61
C PRO A 93 45.95 -28.21 -0.42
N ALA A 94 45.93 -28.76 0.79
CA ALA A 94 45.64 -28.02 2.02
C ALA A 94 46.58 -26.80 2.19
N GLU A 95 47.87 -26.96 1.87
CA GLU A 95 48.89 -25.90 1.92
C GLU A 95 48.52 -24.70 1.03
N VAL A 96 47.87 -24.93 -0.10
CA VAL A 96 47.41 -23.86 -1.00
C VAL A 96 46.23 -23.12 -0.39
N VAL A 97 45.28 -23.85 0.21
CA VAL A 97 44.13 -23.26 0.91
C VAL A 97 44.60 -22.40 2.08
N GLU A 98 45.54 -22.91 2.89
CA GLU A 98 46.15 -22.19 4.01
C GLU A 98 46.88 -20.93 3.52
N HIS A 99 47.70 -21.04 2.48
CA HIS A 99 48.42 -19.89 1.91
C HIS A 99 47.47 -18.78 1.45
N VAL A 100 46.40 -19.13 0.73
CA VAL A 100 45.40 -18.14 0.25
C VAL A 100 44.60 -17.58 1.41
N ALA A 101 44.22 -18.39 2.41
CA ALA A 101 43.53 -17.94 3.61
C ALA A 101 44.37 -16.94 4.42
N ASP A 102 45.65 -17.22 4.61
CA ASP A 102 46.59 -16.33 5.29
C ASP A 102 46.77 -15.02 4.50
N TRP A 103 46.94 -15.11 3.18
CA TRP A 103 47.11 -13.94 2.34
C TRP A 103 45.90 -13.01 2.38
N GLU A 104 44.70 -13.56 2.16
CA GLU A 104 43.46 -12.80 2.20
C GLU A 104 43.13 -12.29 3.61
N GLY A 105 43.43 -13.09 4.65
CA GLY A 105 43.12 -12.77 6.04
C GLY A 105 43.99 -11.66 6.67
N ARG A 106 45.20 -11.40 6.14
CA ARG A 106 46.19 -10.47 6.73
C ARG A 106 45.65 -9.06 7.00
N GLU A 107 44.86 -8.52 6.09
CA GLU A 107 44.35 -7.14 6.21
C GLU A 107 43.09 -7.04 7.08
N ILE A 108 42.41 -8.15 7.39
CA ILE A 108 41.15 -8.11 8.14
C ILE A 108 41.31 -7.50 9.54
N PRO A 109 42.27 -7.94 10.40
CA PRO A 109 42.44 -7.37 11.73
C PRO A 109 42.79 -5.88 11.71
N ARG A 110 43.53 -5.45 10.67
CA ARG A 110 43.88 -4.04 10.47
C ARG A 110 42.64 -3.20 10.22
N TRP A 111 41.75 -3.64 9.31
CA TRP A 111 40.51 -2.94 9.01
C TRP A 111 39.50 -3.01 10.16
N GLU A 112 39.40 -4.14 10.87
CA GLU A 112 38.57 -4.24 12.07
C GLU A 112 38.98 -3.22 13.13
N ARG A 113 40.29 -3.11 13.42
CA ARG A 113 40.79 -2.08 14.34
C ARG A 113 40.51 -0.67 13.83
N HIS A 114 40.66 -0.47 12.53
CA HIS A 114 40.45 0.83 11.90
C HIS A 114 38.99 1.30 11.97
N PHE A 115 38.02 0.41 11.77
CA PHE A 115 36.59 0.72 11.85
C PHE A 115 36.04 0.72 13.28
N ARG A 116 36.47 -0.22 14.12
CA ARG A 116 35.94 -0.36 15.50
C ARG A 116 36.60 0.58 16.51
N GLN A 117 37.76 1.16 16.21
CA GLN A 117 38.52 2.04 17.12
C GLN A 117 38.67 1.39 18.52
N ASP A 118 39.17 0.14 18.54
CA ASP A 118 39.36 -0.70 19.74
C ASP A 118 38.08 -1.19 20.45
N ARG A 119 36.87 -0.94 19.91
CA ARG A 119 35.64 -1.61 20.37
C ARG A 119 35.69 -3.11 20.04
N PRO A 120 35.24 -3.99 20.97
CA PRO A 120 35.20 -5.43 20.72
C PRO A 120 34.13 -5.78 19.67
N ALA A 121 34.35 -6.89 18.94
CA ALA A 121 33.36 -7.42 18.02
C ALA A 121 32.09 -7.88 18.77
N PRO A 122 30.88 -7.74 18.19
CA PRO A 122 29.65 -8.17 18.83
C PRO A 122 29.53 -9.70 18.85
N ALA A 123 28.90 -10.22 19.90
CA ALA A 123 28.58 -11.65 19.98
C ALA A 123 27.51 -12.02 18.94
N ILE A 124 27.81 -13.00 18.08
CA ILE A 124 26.93 -13.46 16.99
C ILE A 124 26.15 -14.73 17.37
N GLU A 125 26.70 -15.57 18.26
CA GLU A 125 26.07 -16.82 18.66
C GLU A 125 24.68 -16.57 19.25
N GLY A 126 23.69 -17.34 18.79
CA GLY A 126 22.31 -17.21 19.28
C GLY A 126 21.54 -16.00 18.77
N ARG A 127 22.10 -15.18 17.86
CA ARG A 127 21.45 -13.96 17.34
C ARG A 127 20.75 -14.16 15.99
N VAL A 128 19.78 -13.29 15.71
CA VAL A 128 19.26 -13.07 14.36
C VAL A 128 20.14 -12.01 13.71
N VAL A 129 20.80 -12.34 12.60
CA VAL A 129 21.75 -11.45 11.93
C VAL A 129 21.15 -10.99 10.60
N ILE A 130 21.06 -9.67 10.40
CA ILE A 130 20.80 -9.08 9.08
C ILE A 130 22.14 -8.62 8.51
N LEU A 131 22.58 -9.27 7.44
CA LEU A 131 23.80 -8.94 6.70
C LEU A 131 23.45 -8.03 5.51
N VAL A 132 24.01 -6.81 5.50
CA VAL A 132 23.66 -5.73 4.57
C VAL A 132 24.82 -5.39 3.63
N ASP A 133 24.53 -5.20 2.35
CA ASP A 133 25.47 -4.70 1.32
C ASP A 133 24.79 -3.64 0.43
N ASP A 134 25.56 -2.89 -0.37
CA ASP A 134 25.01 -1.84 -1.26
C ASP A 134 24.48 -2.34 -2.61
N GLY A 135 24.72 -3.61 -2.90
CA GLY A 135 24.12 -4.32 -4.00
C GLY A 135 25.07 -5.40 -4.49
N THR A 136 24.58 -6.31 -5.32
CA THR A 136 25.46 -7.38 -5.80
C THR A 136 25.06 -7.94 -7.16
N THR A 137 26.05 -8.15 -8.02
CA THR A 137 25.87 -8.78 -9.33
C THR A 137 26.21 -10.27 -9.32
N THR A 138 27.15 -10.70 -8.47
CA THR A 138 27.61 -12.10 -8.37
C THR A 138 27.39 -12.72 -7.00
N GLY A 139 27.09 -11.93 -5.97
CA GLY A 139 26.86 -12.41 -4.60
C GLY A 139 28.08 -13.01 -3.92
N ALA A 140 29.27 -12.96 -4.52
CA ALA A 140 30.44 -13.69 -4.04
C ALA A 140 30.89 -13.24 -2.64
N GLY A 141 30.91 -11.93 -2.37
CA GLY A 141 31.24 -11.37 -1.06
C GLY A 141 30.21 -11.74 0.01
N LEU A 142 28.92 -11.66 -0.33
CA LEU A 142 27.83 -12.05 0.56
C LEU A 142 27.86 -13.55 0.90
N ARG A 143 28.07 -14.43 -0.09
CA ARG A 143 28.22 -15.87 0.15
C ARG A 143 29.39 -16.18 1.07
N ALA A 144 30.54 -15.55 0.82
CA ALA A 144 31.71 -15.68 1.70
C ALA A 144 31.37 -15.27 3.15
N ALA A 145 30.65 -14.17 3.31
CA ALA A 145 30.21 -13.68 4.62
C ALA A 145 29.18 -14.60 5.29
N ILE A 146 28.18 -15.11 4.56
CA ILE A 146 27.18 -16.06 5.07
C ILE A 146 27.86 -17.33 5.59
N LYS A 147 28.79 -17.90 4.81
CA LYS A 147 29.54 -19.10 5.21
C LYS A 147 30.35 -18.88 6.49
N ALA A 148 31.01 -17.73 6.61
CA ALA A 148 31.75 -17.37 7.82
C ALA A 148 30.80 -17.12 9.02
N LEU A 149 29.65 -16.46 8.81
CA LEU A 149 28.65 -16.23 9.86
C LEU A 149 28.06 -17.53 10.39
N ARG A 150 27.74 -18.49 9.53
CA ARG A 150 27.20 -19.81 9.94
C ARG A 150 28.11 -20.54 10.92
N ARG A 151 29.44 -20.39 10.79
CA ARG A 151 30.41 -20.97 11.75
C ARG A 151 30.32 -20.35 13.15
N ARG A 152 29.78 -19.13 13.26
CA ARG A 152 29.52 -18.43 14.53
C ARG A 152 28.14 -18.71 15.13
N ARG A 153 27.38 -19.66 14.56
CA ARG A 153 26.10 -20.17 15.08
C ARG A 153 25.03 -19.10 15.40
N PRO A 154 24.73 -18.17 14.47
CA PRO A 154 23.52 -17.37 14.59
C PRO A 154 22.28 -18.27 14.51
N VAL A 155 21.18 -17.84 15.11
CA VAL A 155 19.86 -18.50 14.97
C VAL A 155 19.36 -18.35 13.53
N ARG A 156 19.63 -17.18 12.93
CA ARG A 156 19.19 -16.87 11.57
C ARG A 156 20.15 -15.89 10.89
N VAL A 157 20.39 -16.09 9.61
CA VAL A 157 21.12 -15.19 8.71
C VAL A 157 20.16 -14.70 7.63
N VAL A 158 19.88 -13.41 7.63
CA VAL A 158 19.06 -12.70 6.66
C VAL A 158 19.98 -11.83 5.82
N VAL A 159 19.95 -11.96 4.51
CA VAL A 159 20.68 -11.07 3.59
C VAL A 159 19.77 -9.94 3.18
N ALA A 160 20.27 -8.71 3.19
CA ALA A 160 19.52 -7.55 2.76
C ALA A 160 20.33 -6.67 1.80
N VAL A 161 19.83 -6.49 0.58
CA VAL A 161 20.54 -5.73 -0.48
C VAL A 161 19.57 -4.88 -1.29
N PRO A 162 19.86 -3.61 -1.59
CA PRO A 162 18.92 -2.77 -2.35
C PRO A 162 18.68 -3.26 -3.78
N ALA A 163 19.75 -3.64 -4.49
CA ALA A 163 19.69 -4.14 -5.86
C ALA A 163 20.55 -5.38 -6.03
N VAL A 164 20.01 -6.40 -6.69
CA VAL A 164 20.68 -7.69 -6.89
C VAL A 164 20.31 -8.30 -8.23
N ALA A 165 21.26 -9.00 -8.87
CA ALA A 165 20.97 -9.74 -10.10
C ALA A 165 19.98 -10.88 -9.82
N GLU A 166 19.01 -11.09 -10.71
CA GLU A 166 17.97 -12.12 -10.54
C GLU A 166 18.56 -13.52 -10.28
N ALA A 167 19.51 -13.96 -11.11
CA ALA A 167 20.19 -15.25 -10.93
C ALA A 167 20.94 -15.35 -9.58
N THR A 168 21.49 -14.25 -9.08
CA THR A 168 22.18 -14.22 -7.78
C THR A 168 21.21 -14.31 -6.60
N CYS A 169 19.96 -13.88 -6.74
CA CYS A 169 18.96 -14.02 -5.68
C CYS A 169 18.71 -15.49 -5.35
N GLU A 170 18.55 -16.33 -6.37
CA GLU A 170 18.32 -17.77 -6.21
C GLU A 170 19.50 -18.44 -5.51
N GLU A 171 20.73 -18.09 -5.90
CA GLU A 171 21.95 -18.60 -5.29
C GLU A 171 22.08 -18.19 -3.81
N LEU A 172 21.78 -16.93 -3.47
CA LEU A 172 21.82 -16.45 -2.08
C LEU A 172 20.71 -17.08 -1.22
N ALA A 173 19.53 -17.32 -1.80
CA ALA A 173 18.41 -17.95 -1.10
C ALA A 173 18.69 -19.43 -0.74
N ALA A 174 19.63 -20.08 -1.43
CA ALA A 174 20.09 -21.41 -1.06
C ALA A 174 21.06 -21.43 0.14
N GLU A 175 21.71 -20.30 0.48
CA GLU A 175 22.71 -20.23 1.56
C GLU A 175 22.21 -19.49 2.82
N ALA A 176 21.37 -18.46 2.64
CA ALA A 176 20.77 -17.68 3.72
C ALA A 176 19.41 -18.23 4.15
N ASP A 177 18.95 -17.90 5.36
CA ASP A 177 17.60 -18.26 5.82
C ASP A 177 16.52 -17.33 5.23
N GLU A 178 16.96 -16.21 4.64
CA GLU A 178 16.14 -15.29 3.86
C GLU A 178 17.03 -14.32 3.07
N VAL A 179 16.56 -13.90 1.90
CA VAL A 179 17.11 -12.79 1.13
C VAL A 179 16.03 -11.72 0.94
N VAL A 180 16.32 -10.49 1.35
CA VAL A 180 15.44 -9.32 1.22
C VAL A 180 16.10 -8.34 0.27
N TYR A 181 15.37 -7.92 -0.76
CA TYR A 181 15.88 -6.95 -1.72
C TYR A 181 14.78 -6.00 -2.20
N ALA A 182 15.19 -4.79 -2.61
CA ALA A 182 14.24 -3.78 -3.09
C ALA A 182 13.99 -3.87 -4.60
N THR A 183 14.97 -4.31 -5.40
CA THR A 183 14.80 -4.50 -6.84
C THR A 183 15.75 -5.55 -7.42
N THR A 184 15.37 -6.11 -8.57
CA THR A 184 16.19 -6.96 -9.44
C THR A 184 16.23 -6.34 -10.84
N PRO A 185 17.10 -5.36 -11.10
CA PRO A 185 17.18 -4.73 -12.42
C PRO A 185 17.54 -5.77 -13.48
N SER A 186 17.06 -5.59 -14.71
CA SER A 186 17.43 -6.46 -15.83
C SER A 186 17.49 -5.66 -17.12
N PRO A 187 18.65 -5.62 -17.82
CA PRO A 187 19.92 -6.24 -17.44
C PRO A 187 20.64 -5.49 -16.30
N PHE A 188 21.32 -6.21 -15.41
CA PHE A 188 22.07 -5.62 -14.28
C PHE A 188 23.55 -5.94 -14.37
N PHE A 189 24.35 -4.95 -14.74
CA PHE A 189 25.79 -5.14 -14.96
C PHE A 189 26.65 -4.64 -13.80
N ALA A 190 26.18 -3.62 -13.07
CA ALA A 190 26.94 -3.02 -11.99
C ALA A 190 26.02 -2.37 -10.95
N VAL A 191 26.47 -2.36 -9.69
CA VAL A 191 25.69 -1.88 -8.53
C VAL A 191 25.38 -0.39 -8.64
N ASP A 192 26.33 0.41 -9.12
CA ASP A 192 26.21 1.86 -9.31
C ASP A 192 25.06 2.26 -10.24
N GLN A 193 24.64 1.39 -11.17
CA GLN A 193 23.50 1.62 -12.06
C GLN A 193 22.19 1.84 -11.31
N SER A 194 22.07 1.36 -10.07
CA SER A 194 20.89 1.57 -9.25
C SER A 194 20.88 2.91 -8.49
N TYR A 195 21.96 3.71 -8.56
CA TYR A 195 22.16 4.91 -7.76
C TYR A 195 22.41 6.16 -8.62
N TRP A 196 21.75 7.27 -8.29
CA TRP A 196 22.07 8.58 -8.88
C TRP A 196 23.40 9.14 -8.37
N ASP A 197 23.65 8.99 -7.06
CA ASP A 197 24.91 9.32 -6.40
C ASP A 197 25.48 8.05 -5.75
N PHE A 198 26.58 7.57 -6.33
CA PHE A 198 27.33 6.41 -5.86
C PHE A 198 28.74 6.79 -5.37
N ALA A 199 28.88 7.97 -4.75
CA ALA A 199 30.15 8.42 -4.18
C ALA A 199 30.85 7.36 -3.33
N GLU A 200 32.18 7.34 -3.37
CA GLU A 200 32.98 6.39 -2.59
C GLU A 200 32.78 6.63 -1.08
N VAL A 201 32.44 5.57 -0.35
CA VAL A 201 32.34 5.62 1.12
C VAL A 201 33.74 5.58 1.72
N THR A 202 34.15 6.62 2.43
CA THR A 202 35.46 6.70 3.06
C THR A 202 35.50 5.91 4.37
N VAL A 203 36.71 5.70 4.90
CA VAL A 203 36.88 5.12 6.24
C VAL A 203 36.22 5.99 7.30
N GLU A 204 36.33 7.32 7.18
CA GLU A 204 35.81 8.23 8.19
C GLU A 204 34.28 8.18 8.21
N ASP A 205 33.65 8.09 7.04
CA ASP A 205 32.19 7.85 6.94
C ASP A 205 31.76 6.59 7.68
N VAL A 206 32.51 5.49 7.54
CA VAL A 206 32.22 4.23 8.25
C VAL A 206 32.30 4.44 9.77
N ARG A 207 33.34 5.14 10.26
CA ARG A 207 33.51 5.41 11.70
C ARG A 207 32.40 6.28 12.25
N ASP A 208 32.06 7.36 11.55
CA ASP A 208 31.04 8.30 11.98
C ASP A 208 29.68 7.64 12.05
N LEU A 209 29.33 6.80 11.07
CA LEU A 209 28.08 6.04 11.06
C LEU A 209 28.03 4.98 12.17
N LEU A 210 29.13 4.26 12.41
CA LEU A 210 29.21 3.30 13.50
C LEU A 210 29.12 3.96 14.89
N ARG A 211 29.73 5.14 15.06
CA ARG A 211 29.65 5.93 16.29
C ARG A 211 28.24 6.47 16.50
N ALA A 212 27.65 7.06 15.47
CA ALA A 212 26.27 7.55 15.50
C ALA A 212 25.29 6.42 15.82
N ALA A 213 25.48 5.20 15.29
CA ALA A 213 24.63 4.04 15.60
C ALA A 213 24.76 3.60 17.07
N ALA A 214 25.96 3.65 17.64
CA ALA A 214 26.18 3.32 19.04
C ALA A 214 25.58 4.36 20.00
N GLU A 215 25.62 5.65 19.64
CA GLU A 215 25.03 6.75 20.40
C GLU A 215 23.50 6.83 20.26
N SER A 216 22.97 6.39 19.11
CA SER A 216 21.55 6.45 18.79
C SER A 216 20.74 5.23 19.22
N LEU A 217 21.34 4.20 19.85
CA LEU A 217 20.63 3.05 20.44
C LEU A 217 19.80 3.51 21.66
N PRO A 218 18.48 3.73 21.54
CA PRO A 218 17.64 3.97 22.70
C PRO A 218 17.20 2.61 23.23
N ALA A 219 17.05 2.50 24.54
CA ALA A 219 16.29 1.39 25.11
C ALA A 219 14.90 1.33 24.45
N ARG A 220 14.56 0.18 23.84
CA ARG A 220 13.23 -0.30 23.40
C ARG A 220 12.23 0.76 22.89
N ALA A 221 11.86 0.62 21.61
CA ALA A 221 10.58 0.97 20.98
C ALA A 221 9.90 2.29 21.44
N SER A 222 9.89 3.28 20.55
CA SER A 222 9.19 4.55 20.77
C SER A 222 7.68 4.35 20.87
N THR A 223 7.18 4.36 22.10
CA THR A 223 5.96 5.11 22.47
C THR A 223 6.05 6.52 21.86
N PRO A 224 4.95 7.13 21.38
CA PRO A 224 5.01 8.48 20.83
C PRO A 224 5.63 9.40 21.86
N LEU A 225 6.54 10.29 21.44
CA LEU A 225 7.20 11.19 22.39
C LEU A 225 6.09 12.00 23.09
N PRO A 226 6.16 12.23 24.42
CA PRO A 226 5.10 12.96 25.14
C PRO A 226 4.71 14.30 24.50
N GLY A 227 5.61 14.93 23.74
CA GLY A 227 5.35 16.14 22.96
C GLY A 227 4.44 15.96 21.73
N GLU A 228 4.52 14.83 21.03
CA GLU A 228 3.70 14.56 19.83
C GLU A 228 2.23 14.35 20.20
N ILE A 229 1.99 13.55 21.24
CA ILE A 229 0.66 13.31 21.82
C ILE A 229 0.04 14.64 22.27
N THR A 230 0.83 15.47 22.95
CA THR A 230 0.38 16.78 23.44
C THR A 230 0.04 17.72 22.28
N ALA A 231 0.78 17.67 21.17
CA ALA A 231 0.49 18.49 20.00
C ALA A 231 -0.85 18.11 19.36
N VAL A 232 -1.09 16.81 19.12
CA VAL A 232 -2.37 16.30 18.58
C VAL A 232 -3.52 16.68 19.51
N ARG A 233 -3.41 16.40 20.81
CA ARG A 233 -4.47 16.69 21.78
C ARG A 233 -4.81 18.17 21.86
N ALA A 234 -3.84 19.06 21.72
CA ALA A 234 -4.04 20.50 21.82
C ALA A 234 -4.80 21.11 20.62
N GLU A 235 -4.78 20.47 19.46
CA GLU A 235 -5.38 20.98 18.21
C GLU A 235 -6.48 20.06 17.65
N ALA A 236 -6.83 18.99 18.38
CA ALA A 236 -7.95 18.11 18.06
C ALA A 236 -9.29 18.85 18.22
N LEU A 237 -10.10 18.84 17.17
CA LEU A 237 -11.45 19.41 17.17
C LEU A 237 -12.47 18.29 17.43
N PRO A 238 -13.43 18.47 18.35
CA PRO A 238 -14.38 17.42 18.67
C PRO A 238 -15.27 17.09 17.46
N THR A 239 -15.59 15.80 17.31
CA THR A 239 -16.62 15.30 16.40
C THR A 239 -17.72 14.61 17.20
N GLN A 240 -18.87 14.43 16.56
CA GLN A 240 -19.94 13.57 17.06
C GLN A 240 -20.27 12.56 15.96
N ASP A 241 -20.09 11.28 16.25
CA ASP A 241 -20.28 10.18 15.30
C ASP A 241 -19.44 10.38 14.01
N GLY A 242 -18.22 10.90 14.16
CA GLY A 242 -17.32 11.23 13.07
C GLY A 242 -17.71 12.47 12.25
N VAL A 243 -18.68 13.27 12.72
CA VAL A 243 -19.12 14.50 12.04
C VAL A 243 -18.63 15.72 12.84
N PRO A 244 -17.84 16.63 12.23
CA PRO A 244 -17.44 17.86 12.89
C PRO A 244 -18.62 18.82 13.11
N HIS A 245 -18.47 19.76 14.04
CA HIS A 245 -19.43 20.83 14.23
C HIS A 245 -19.64 21.64 12.93
N ALA A 246 -20.82 22.25 12.76
CA ALA A 246 -21.20 22.94 11.52
C ALA A 246 -20.17 24.00 11.10
N ASP A 247 -19.68 24.80 12.05
CA ASP A 247 -18.67 25.83 11.78
C ASP A 247 -17.34 25.23 11.34
N ALA A 248 -16.86 24.19 12.03
CA ALA A 248 -15.61 23.51 11.67
C ALA A 248 -15.68 22.85 10.28
N LEU A 249 -16.82 22.25 9.93
CA LEU A 249 -17.06 21.72 8.59
C LEU A 249 -17.10 22.83 7.53
N ALA A 250 -17.76 23.95 7.85
CA ALA A 250 -17.88 25.09 6.97
C ALA A 250 -16.52 25.76 6.69
N ASP A 251 -15.65 25.86 7.70
CA ASP A 251 -14.30 26.40 7.60
C ASP A 251 -13.36 25.45 6.84
N LEU A 252 -13.45 24.15 7.11
CA LEU A 252 -12.68 23.12 6.39
C LEU A 252 -13.00 23.14 4.89
N VAL A 253 -14.29 23.17 4.55
CA VAL A 253 -14.73 23.18 3.16
C VAL A 253 -14.47 24.54 2.50
N GLY A 254 -14.77 25.63 3.18
CA GLY A 254 -14.68 26.99 2.62
C GLY A 254 -15.51 27.10 1.32
N ASP A 255 -14.85 27.56 0.26
CA ASP A 255 -15.43 27.72 -1.08
C ASP A 255 -15.13 26.54 -2.03
N ALA A 256 -14.56 25.45 -1.52
CA ALA A 256 -14.20 24.30 -2.34
C ALA A 256 -15.41 23.75 -3.11
N ARG A 257 -15.15 23.38 -4.37
CA ARG A 257 -16.13 22.79 -5.27
C ARG A 257 -16.11 21.27 -5.22
N LEU A 258 -14.97 20.68 -4.87
CA LEU A 258 -14.80 19.25 -4.74
C LEU A 258 -14.45 18.90 -3.30
N VAL A 259 -15.26 18.06 -2.66
CA VAL A 259 -14.95 17.54 -1.32
C VAL A 259 -14.86 16.04 -1.41
N LEU A 260 -13.64 15.50 -1.34
CA LEU A 260 -13.39 14.07 -1.39
C LEU A 260 -13.31 13.56 0.06
N ILE A 261 -14.19 12.63 0.42
CA ILE A 261 -14.27 12.03 1.75
C ILE A 261 -13.93 10.56 1.64
N GLY A 262 -12.80 10.20 2.25
CA GLY A 262 -12.23 8.87 2.25
C GLY A 262 -12.85 7.93 3.29
N GLY A 263 -12.36 6.70 3.31
CA GLY A 263 -12.48 5.77 4.41
C GLY A 263 -11.28 4.84 4.44
N ALA A 264 -10.67 4.61 5.61
CA ALA A 264 -9.59 3.64 5.77
C ALA A 264 -10.05 2.19 5.58
N SER A 265 -11.36 1.95 5.44
CA SER A 265 -11.88 0.64 5.06
C SER A 265 -13.13 0.71 4.18
N HIS A 266 -13.41 -0.36 3.43
CA HIS A 266 -14.67 -0.55 2.70
C HIS A 266 -15.84 -1.05 3.58
N GLY A 267 -15.58 -1.42 4.83
CA GLY A 267 -16.47 -2.22 5.66
C GLY A 267 -16.86 -1.64 7.01
N THR A 268 -16.56 -0.36 7.27
CA THR A 268 -16.78 0.28 8.57
C THR A 268 -18.02 1.17 8.54
N HIS A 269 -18.96 0.95 9.46
CA HIS A 269 -20.25 1.63 9.56
C HIS A 269 -20.08 3.14 9.73
N GLU A 270 -19.28 3.55 10.71
CA GLU A 270 -19.08 4.95 11.08
C GLU A 270 -18.49 5.76 9.92
N PHE A 271 -17.65 5.15 9.08
CA PHE A 271 -17.13 5.81 7.89
C PHE A 271 -18.24 6.14 6.87
N TYR A 272 -19.22 5.25 6.67
CA TYR A 272 -20.36 5.56 5.81
C TYR A 272 -21.31 6.56 6.47
N ALA A 273 -21.54 6.44 7.78
CA ALA A 273 -22.44 7.31 8.52
C ALA A 273 -21.94 8.76 8.53
N ALA A 274 -20.66 8.97 8.82
CA ALA A 274 -20.01 10.28 8.79
C ALA A 274 -20.04 10.89 7.38
N ARG A 275 -19.72 10.10 6.35
CA ARG A 275 -19.83 10.50 4.93
C ARG A 275 -21.25 10.96 4.58
N ALA A 276 -22.25 10.17 4.93
CA ALA A 276 -23.66 10.49 4.70
C ALA A 276 -24.06 11.79 5.41
N ALA A 277 -23.81 11.90 6.71
CA ALA A 277 -24.20 13.05 7.51
C ALA A 277 -23.50 14.35 7.09
N MET A 278 -22.19 14.32 6.86
CA MET A 278 -21.47 15.48 6.30
C MET A 278 -22.04 15.87 4.93
N THR A 279 -22.36 14.89 4.08
CA THR A 279 -22.85 15.22 2.74
C THR A 279 -24.26 15.81 2.75
N ARG A 280 -25.14 15.36 3.64
CA ARG A 280 -26.46 15.99 3.84
C ARG A 280 -26.31 17.48 4.14
N ARG A 281 -25.45 17.82 5.10
CA ARG A 281 -25.14 19.22 5.45
C ARG A 281 -24.53 19.99 4.28
N LEU A 282 -23.62 19.39 3.52
CA LEU A 282 -23.03 20.06 2.36
C LEU A 282 -24.05 20.35 1.26
N ILE A 283 -25.01 19.45 1.05
CA ILE A 283 -26.12 19.68 0.11
C ILE A 283 -27.03 20.80 0.62
N GLU A 284 -27.49 20.70 1.87
CA GLU A 284 -28.45 21.64 2.49
C GLU A 284 -27.85 23.05 2.70
N ASP A 285 -26.61 23.14 3.22
CA ASP A 285 -26.03 24.39 3.72
C ASP A 285 -25.04 25.05 2.73
N LYS A 286 -24.40 24.25 1.86
CA LYS A 286 -23.27 24.72 1.01
C LYS A 286 -23.53 24.59 -0.50
N GLY A 287 -24.72 24.12 -0.89
CA GLY A 287 -25.19 24.08 -2.28
C GLY A 287 -24.53 23.00 -3.15
N PHE A 288 -24.02 21.93 -2.52
CA PHE A 288 -23.53 20.76 -3.24
C PHE A 288 -24.68 20.08 -3.97
N CYS A 289 -24.50 19.81 -5.27
CA CYS A 289 -25.58 19.36 -6.15
C CYS A 289 -25.37 17.93 -6.67
N ALA A 290 -24.29 17.26 -6.27
CA ALA A 290 -24.06 15.88 -6.65
C ALA A 290 -23.17 15.15 -5.65
N ILE A 291 -23.38 13.83 -5.61
CA ILE A 291 -22.45 12.85 -5.07
C ILE A 291 -21.85 12.03 -6.20
N ALA A 292 -20.56 11.75 -6.10
CA ALA A 292 -19.89 10.78 -6.93
C ALA A 292 -19.22 9.70 -6.06
N ILE A 293 -19.41 8.43 -6.37
CA ILE A 293 -18.86 7.32 -5.58
C ILE A 293 -17.88 6.47 -6.39
N GLN A 294 -16.98 5.78 -5.69
CA GLN A 294 -16.11 4.74 -6.27
C GLN A 294 -16.95 3.49 -6.62
N ALA A 295 -17.77 3.58 -7.65
CA ALA A 295 -18.58 2.47 -8.14
C ALA A 295 -18.80 2.53 -9.65
N ASP A 296 -19.15 1.38 -10.22
CA ASP A 296 -19.52 1.24 -11.62
C ASP A 296 -20.63 2.23 -12.00
N TRP A 297 -20.39 2.97 -13.08
CA TRP A 297 -21.31 3.96 -13.61
C TRP A 297 -22.78 3.50 -13.74
N PRO A 298 -23.11 2.33 -14.33
CA PRO A 298 -24.52 1.97 -14.55
C PRO A 298 -25.29 1.59 -13.29
N ASP A 299 -24.61 1.00 -12.30
CA ASP A 299 -25.23 0.65 -11.03
C ASP A 299 -25.56 1.94 -10.25
N ALA A 300 -24.65 2.92 -10.27
CA ALA A 300 -24.90 4.25 -9.73
C ALA A 300 -25.97 5.03 -10.52
N TYR A 301 -26.05 4.86 -11.84
CA TYR A 301 -27.10 5.51 -12.64
C TYR A 301 -28.50 5.03 -12.26
N ARG A 302 -28.67 3.73 -11.99
CA ARG A 302 -29.96 3.22 -11.52
C ARG A 302 -30.43 3.94 -10.25
N VAL A 303 -29.51 4.15 -9.30
CA VAL A 303 -29.76 4.96 -8.10
C VAL A 303 -30.07 6.41 -8.46
N ASN A 304 -29.33 7.01 -9.39
CA ASN A 304 -29.61 8.37 -9.85
C ASN A 304 -31.04 8.52 -10.39
N ARG A 305 -31.50 7.57 -11.21
CA ARG A 305 -32.88 7.59 -11.74
C ARG A 305 -33.89 7.55 -10.61
N TYR A 306 -33.71 6.66 -9.65
CA TYR A 306 -34.55 6.57 -8.46
C TYR A 306 -34.61 7.91 -7.73
N VAL A 307 -33.47 8.48 -7.31
CA VAL A 307 -33.46 9.73 -6.53
C VAL A 307 -34.00 10.94 -7.31
N GLN A 308 -33.94 10.91 -8.64
CA GLN A 308 -34.51 11.94 -9.51
C GLN A 308 -36.02 11.75 -9.76
N GLY A 309 -36.58 10.57 -9.44
CA GLY A 309 -38.01 10.27 -9.60
C GLY A 309 -38.37 9.65 -10.93
N HIS A 310 -37.42 8.94 -11.52
CA HIS A 310 -37.56 8.27 -12.80
C HIS A 310 -37.25 6.78 -12.70
N GLY A 311 -37.74 6.01 -13.68
CA GLY A 311 -37.61 4.56 -13.68
C GLY A 311 -38.74 3.87 -12.93
N ASN A 312 -38.56 2.57 -12.68
CA ASN A 312 -39.60 1.69 -12.14
C ASN A 312 -39.30 1.21 -10.71
N ASP A 313 -38.14 1.56 -10.16
CA ASP A 313 -37.76 1.18 -8.80
C ASP A 313 -38.60 1.99 -7.80
N ALA A 314 -39.31 1.31 -6.91
CA ALA A 314 -40.22 1.97 -5.95
C ALA A 314 -39.54 2.30 -4.62
N THR A 315 -38.42 1.64 -4.30
CA THR A 315 -37.69 1.85 -3.03
C THR A 315 -36.19 1.97 -3.25
N ALA A 316 -35.50 2.55 -2.27
CA ALA A 316 -34.04 2.64 -2.26
C ALA A 316 -33.37 1.27 -2.34
N GLU A 317 -33.94 0.24 -1.69
CA GLU A 317 -33.43 -1.13 -1.75
C GLU A 317 -33.45 -1.70 -3.18
N GLU A 318 -34.53 -1.42 -3.95
CA GLU A 318 -34.65 -1.85 -5.35
C GLU A 318 -33.63 -1.14 -6.25
N ALA A 319 -33.44 0.16 -6.04
CA ALA A 319 -32.47 0.96 -6.77
C ALA A 319 -31.03 0.45 -6.52
N LEU A 320 -30.73 0.00 -5.30
CA LEU A 320 -29.44 -0.58 -4.91
C LEU A 320 -29.24 -2.04 -5.37
N ARG A 321 -30.18 -2.67 -6.08
CA ARG A 321 -30.02 -4.04 -6.60
C ARG A 321 -28.96 -4.17 -7.69
N GLY A 322 -28.49 -3.07 -8.28
CA GLY A 322 -27.35 -3.10 -9.21
C GLY A 322 -26.03 -3.49 -8.53
N PHE A 323 -25.84 -3.09 -7.27
CA PHE A 323 -24.62 -3.31 -6.49
C PHE A 323 -24.52 -4.72 -5.88
N GLN A 324 -24.69 -5.75 -6.71
CA GLN A 324 -24.56 -7.16 -6.31
C GLN A 324 -23.15 -7.73 -6.54
N ARG A 325 -22.20 -6.89 -6.96
CA ARG A 325 -20.84 -7.30 -7.31
C ARG A 325 -19.94 -7.24 -6.08
N PHE A 326 -18.94 -8.09 -6.04
CA PHE A 326 -17.93 -8.07 -4.99
C PHE A 326 -17.21 -6.71 -4.95
N PRO A 327 -17.00 -6.12 -3.75
CA PRO A 327 -17.63 -6.47 -2.47
C PRO A 327 -19.10 -6.07 -2.40
N VAL A 328 -19.98 -7.03 -2.09
CA VAL A 328 -21.43 -6.82 -2.12
C VAL A 328 -21.93 -5.79 -1.12
N TRP A 329 -21.18 -5.51 -0.05
CA TRP A 329 -21.60 -4.60 1.03
C TRP A 329 -21.19 -3.15 0.82
N MET A 330 -20.24 -2.85 -0.08
CA MET A 330 -19.60 -1.53 -0.15
C MET A 330 -20.60 -0.42 -0.42
N TRP A 331 -21.51 -0.61 -1.37
CA TRP A 331 -22.56 0.37 -1.68
C TRP A 331 -23.99 -0.15 -1.43
N ARG A 332 -24.14 -1.44 -1.12
CA ARG A 332 -25.42 -2.09 -0.80
C ARG A 332 -25.46 -2.45 0.69
N ASN A 333 -25.52 -1.41 1.52
CA ASN A 333 -25.59 -1.51 2.98
C ASN A 333 -26.66 -0.59 3.54
N VAL A 334 -26.98 -0.76 4.83
CA VAL A 334 -28.03 -0.02 5.53
C VAL A 334 -27.82 1.49 5.52
N VAL A 335 -26.57 1.96 5.62
CA VAL A 335 -26.28 3.41 5.67
C VAL A 335 -26.49 4.07 4.30
N VAL A 336 -26.01 3.42 3.23
CA VAL A 336 -26.20 3.92 1.86
C VAL A 336 -27.67 3.84 1.47
N HIS A 337 -28.40 2.80 1.90
CA HIS A 337 -29.85 2.72 1.74
C HIS A 337 -30.55 3.96 2.33
N ASP A 338 -30.28 4.28 3.60
CA ASP A 338 -30.92 5.40 4.29
C ASP A 338 -30.51 6.74 3.68
N PHE A 339 -29.27 6.85 3.20
CA PHE A 339 -28.80 8.02 2.48
C PHE A 339 -29.52 8.21 1.13
N VAL A 340 -29.66 7.15 0.33
CA VAL A 340 -30.37 7.18 -0.95
C VAL A 340 -31.85 7.51 -0.77
N GLN A 341 -32.49 6.96 0.27
CA GLN A 341 -33.86 7.31 0.62
C GLN A 341 -33.97 8.79 1.00
N TRP A 342 -33.08 9.28 1.87
CA TRP A 342 -33.07 10.70 2.23
C TRP A 342 -32.85 11.60 1.00
N LEU A 343 -31.96 11.22 0.08
CA LEU A 343 -31.67 12.00 -1.13
C LEU A 343 -32.89 12.08 -2.06
N ARG A 344 -33.65 10.97 -2.18
CA ARG A 344 -34.94 10.93 -2.88
C ARG A 344 -35.93 11.93 -2.26
N ASP A 345 -36.11 11.85 -0.94
CA ASP A 345 -37.07 12.69 -0.22
C ASP A 345 -36.68 14.18 -0.28
N HIS A 346 -35.39 14.49 -0.17
CA HIS A 346 -34.85 15.84 -0.33
C HIS A 346 -35.11 16.37 -1.75
N ASN A 347 -34.80 15.58 -2.77
CA ASN A 347 -35.03 15.98 -4.16
C ASN A 347 -36.50 16.20 -4.52
N ASP A 348 -37.41 15.43 -3.93
CA ASP A 348 -38.84 15.62 -4.16
C ASP A 348 -39.34 16.91 -3.51
N ARG A 349 -38.83 17.29 -2.33
CA ARG A 349 -39.10 18.60 -1.71
C ARG A 349 -38.50 19.76 -2.52
N GLU A 350 -37.22 19.68 -2.87
CA GLU A 350 -36.53 20.77 -3.59
C GLU A 350 -37.06 20.98 -5.01
N ALA A 351 -37.59 19.95 -5.67
CA ALA A 351 -38.19 20.09 -6.99
C ALA A 351 -39.46 20.92 -6.99
N GLU A 352 -40.19 20.95 -5.87
CA GLU A 352 -41.34 21.84 -5.69
C GLU A 352 -40.90 23.30 -5.48
N GLU A 353 -39.70 23.53 -4.92
CA GLU A 353 -39.23 24.85 -4.51
C GLU A 353 -38.28 25.53 -5.51
N ARG A 354 -37.34 24.80 -6.10
CA ARG A 354 -36.18 25.35 -6.85
C ARG A 354 -35.90 24.68 -8.19
N GLY A 355 -36.47 23.51 -8.44
CA GLY A 355 -36.33 22.78 -9.71
C GLY A 355 -34.94 22.18 -10.00
N ASP A 356 -34.01 22.22 -9.05
CA ASP A 356 -32.66 21.63 -9.20
C ASP A 356 -32.45 20.50 -8.19
N LYS A 357 -32.45 19.26 -8.68
CA LYS A 357 -32.31 18.04 -7.86
C LYS A 357 -30.85 17.62 -7.75
N ALA A 358 -30.43 17.17 -6.56
CA ALA A 358 -29.11 16.59 -6.35
C ALA A 358 -28.97 15.22 -7.01
N ARG A 359 -27.82 14.96 -7.64
CA ARG A 359 -27.57 13.78 -8.48
C ARG A 359 -26.59 12.78 -7.85
N PHE A 360 -26.65 11.53 -8.30
CA PHE A 360 -25.82 10.43 -7.81
C PHE A 360 -25.03 9.81 -8.96
N TYR A 361 -23.70 9.72 -8.85
CA TYR A 361 -22.84 9.29 -9.94
C TYR A 361 -21.84 8.22 -9.51
N GLY A 362 -21.48 7.34 -10.44
CA GLY A 362 -20.40 6.36 -10.29
C GLY A 362 -19.20 6.77 -11.14
N LEU A 363 -18.01 6.74 -10.55
CA LEU A 363 -16.77 7.17 -11.21
C LEU A 363 -15.97 6.01 -11.82
N ASP A 364 -16.23 4.77 -11.39
CA ASP A 364 -15.37 3.63 -11.68
C ASP A 364 -15.67 3.00 -13.06
N LEU A 365 -14.72 2.18 -13.50
CA LEU A 365 -14.76 1.48 -14.77
C LEU A 365 -15.94 0.51 -14.84
N TYR A 366 -16.51 0.39 -16.04
CA TYR A 366 -17.65 -0.50 -16.23
C TYR A 366 -17.29 -1.98 -16.06
N GLY A 367 -17.91 -2.67 -15.10
CA GLY A 367 -17.95 -4.14 -15.04
C GLY A 367 -16.61 -4.80 -14.76
N ILE A 368 -15.71 -4.12 -14.06
CA ILE A 368 -14.37 -4.59 -13.75
C ILE A 368 -14.37 -5.97 -13.05
N HIS A 369 -15.20 -6.12 -12.01
CA HIS A 369 -15.31 -7.37 -11.26
C HIS A 369 -15.96 -8.49 -12.08
N LYS A 370 -16.87 -8.17 -13.02
CA LYS A 370 -17.42 -9.17 -13.95
C LYS A 370 -16.33 -9.66 -14.90
N ALA A 371 -15.51 -8.75 -15.42
CA ALA A 371 -14.41 -9.14 -16.30
C ALA A 371 -13.39 -10.03 -15.56
N MET A 372 -13.02 -9.67 -14.34
CA MET A 372 -12.17 -10.50 -13.47
C MET A 372 -12.75 -11.91 -13.24
N ARG A 373 -14.06 -12.03 -13.00
CA ARG A 373 -14.74 -13.34 -12.88
C ARG A 373 -14.66 -14.16 -14.15
N GLU A 374 -14.93 -13.57 -15.30
CA GLU A 374 -14.87 -14.28 -16.58
C GLU A 374 -13.43 -14.76 -16.86
N VAL A 375 -12.43 -13.96 -16.52
CA VAL A 375 -11.02 -14.35 -16.59
C VAL A 375 -10.76 -15.57 -15.71
N VAL A 376 -11.15 -15.51 -14.43
CA VAL A 376 -10.96 -16.64 -13.49
C VAL A 376 -11.74 -17.88 -13.92
N ALA A 377 -12.98 -17.75 -14.39
CA ALA A 377 -13.81 -18.87 -14.85
C ALA A 377 -13.29 -19.49 -16.16
N HIS A 378 -12.68 -18.68 -17.03
CA HIS A 378 -11.95 -19.19 -18.17
C HIS A 378 -10.70 -19.95 -17.72
N LEU A 379 -9.88 -19.37 -16.84
CA LEU A 379 -8.68 -20.01 -16.29
C LEU A 379 -9.00 -21.30 -15.54
N ASP A 380 -10.06 -21.38 -14.75
CA ASP A 380 -10.45 -22.63 -14.05
C ASP A 380 -10.65 -23.81 -15.01
N ARG A 381 -11.04 -23.55 -16.27
CA ARG A 381 -11.23 -24.59 -17.29
C ARG A 381 -9.93 -25.03 -17.96
N ILE A 382 -8.96 -24.13 -18.11
CA ILE A 382 -7.76 -24.35 -18.92
C ILE A 382 -6.46 -24.50 -18.11
N ASP A 383 -6.34 -23.79 -16.97
CA ASP A 383 -5.22 -23.82 -16.03
C ASP A 383 -5.71 -23.42 -14.61
N PRO A 384 -6.14 -24.40 -13.79
CA PRO A 384 -6.58 -24.16 -12.41
C PRO A 384 -5.51 -23.53 -11.50
N SER A 385 -4.23 -23.75 -11.80
CA SER A 385 -3.11 -23.18 -11.05
C SER A 385 -2.99 -21.68 -11.33
N ALA A 386 -3.15 -21.26 -12.59
CA ALA A 386 -3.25 -19.86 -12.97
C ALA A 386 -4.50 -19.19 -12.38
N ALA A 387 -5.64 -19.89 -12.34
CA ALA A 387 -6.85 -19.38 -11.71
C ALA A 387 -6.66 -19.08 -10.21
N ALA A 388 -5.93 -19.93 -9.49
CA ALA A 388 -5.60 -19.70 -8.08
C ALA A 388 -4.73 -18.44 -7.90
N ARG A 389 -3.69 -18.25 -8.73
CA ARG A 389 -2.86 -17.03 -8.72
C ARG A 389 -3.66 -15.77 -9.06
N ALA A 390 -4.58 -15.85 -10.03
CA ALA A 390 -5.43 -14.74 -10.43
C ALA A 390 -6.36 -14.31 -9.28
N ARG A 391 -6.99 -15.26 -8.57
CA ARG A 391 -7.82 -14.96 -7.37
C ARG A 391 -7.02 -14.29 -6.27
N GLU A 392 -5.80 -14.74 -6.01
CA GLU A 392 -4.93 -14.12 -5.00
C GLU A 392 -4.61 -12.67 -5.35
N ARG A 393 -4.28 -12.40 -6.62
CA ARG A 393 -4.00 -11.05 -7.13
C ARG A 393 -5.21 -10.13 -7.09
N TYR A 394 -6.38 -10.61 -7.53
CA TYR A 394 -7.64 -9.86 -7.44
C TYR A 394 -8.07 -9.60 -6.00
N GLY A 395 -7.66 -10.45 -5.06
CA GLY A 395 -7.83 -10.18 -3.62
C GLY A 395 -6.97 -9.04 -3.09
N CYS A 396 -5.94 -8.62 -3.82
CA CYS A 396 -5.10 -7.46 -3.49
C CYS A 396 -5.48 -6.20 -4.29
N PHE A 397 -6.61 -6.24 -5.01
CA PHE A 397 -6.98 -5.23 -5.98
C PHE A 397 -7.18 -3.83 -5.36
N ASP A 398 -7.78 -3.78 -4.18
CA ASP A 398 -8.02 -2.53 -3.42
C ASP A 398 -6.97 -2.31 -2.32
N HIS A 399 -5.80 -2.94 -2.41
CA HIS A 399 -4.72 -2.81 -1.42
C HIS A 399 -3.51 -2.07 -2.00
N LEU A 400 -3.04 -1.06 -1.27
CA LEU A 400 -1.73 -0.44 -1.45
C LEU A 400 -0.74 -1.21 -0.56
N GLY A 401 -0.19 -2.37 -1.00
CA GLY A 401 0.65 -3.15 -0.07
C GLY A 401 1.45 -4.34 -0.58
N SER A 402 0.91 -5.23 -1.40
CA SER A 402 1.65 -6.48 -1.72
C SER A 402 2.61 -6.31 -2.91
N GLY A 403 3.84 -5.85 -2.63
CA GLY A 403 4.95 -5.74 -3.59
C GLY A 403 5.45 -7.08 -4.16
N GLU A 404 5.15 -8.22 -3.55
CA GLU A 404 5.59 -9.55 -4.05
C GLU A 404 4.91 -9.98 -5.36
N ALA A 405 3.79 -9.36 -5.75
CA ALA A 405 3.10 -9.68 -7.01
C ALA A 405 3.57 -8.84 -8.20
N GLN A 406 4.69 -8.12 -8.09
CA GLN A 406 5.10 -7.10 -9.08
C GLN A 406 5.93 -7.59 -10.26
N ALA A 407 6.43 -8.84 -10.29
CA ALA A 407 7.38 -9.26 -11.33
C ALA A 407 6.87 -10.26 -12.39
N TYR A 408 5.60 -10.68 -12.34
CA TYR A 408 5.12 -11.69 -13.29
C TYR A 408 3.84 -11.20 -13.96
N GLY A 409 3.98 -10.54 -15.12
CA GLY A 409 2.86 -10.21 -15.99
C GLY A 409 1.98 -11.44 -16.19
N PHE A 410 0.67 -11.23 -16.35
CA PHE A 410 -0.30 -12.33 -16.49
C PHE A 410 0.15 -13.34 -17.58
N THR A 411 0.82 -12.85 -18.62
CA THR A 411 1.44 -13.60 -19.72
C THR A 411 2.49 -14.59 -19.24
N ALA A 412 3.35 -14.18 -18.30
CA ALA A 412 4.32 -15.07 -17.69
C ALA A 412 3.62 -16.05 -16.74
N ALA A 413 2.65 -15.55 -15.96
CA ALA A 413 1.91 -16.31 -14.94
C ALA A 413 1.02 -17.43 -15.49
N CYS A 414 0.52 -17.31 -16.72
CA CYS A 414 -0.46 -18.27 -17.27
C CYS A 414 0.17 -19.28 -18.23
N GLY A 415 1.47 -19.19 -18.55
CA GLY A 415 2.14 -20.07 -19.53
C GLY A 415 1.51 -20.04 -20.93
N ALA A 416 0.52 -19.19 -21.15
CA ALA A 416 -0.29 -19.07 -22.34
C ALA A 416 0.01 -17.70 -22.91
N GLY A 417 0.84 -17.65 -23.95
CA GLY A 417 1.28 -16.41 -24.58
C GLY A 417 0.13 -15.57 -25.16
N ASP A 418 0.47 -14.61 -26.03
CA ASP A 418 -0.40 -13.56 -26.60
C ASP A 418 -1.77 -14.03 -27.16
N ALA A 419 -1.90 -15.31 -27.51
CA ALA A 419 -3.14 -15.93 -27.96
C ALA A 419 -4.24 -16.01 -26.88
N CYS A 420 -3.89 -16.35 -25.63
CA CYS A 420 -4.85 -16.44 -24.51
C CYS A 420 -5.33 -15.05 -24.09
N GLU A 421 -4.41 -14.08 -24.02
CA GLU A 421 -4.74 -12.67 -23.79
C GLU A 421 -5.74 -12.14 -24.83
N SER A 422 -5.46 -12.39 -26.12
CA SER A 422 -6.32 -11.95 -27.22
C SER A 422 -7.71 -12.61 -27.19
N GLU A 423 -7.79 -13.89 -26.83
CA GLU A 423 -9.06 -14.63 -26.71
C GLU A 423 -9.90 -14.12 -25.53
N VAL A 424 -9.28 -13.92 -24.36
CA VAL A 424 -9.96 -13.41 -23.17
C VAL A 424 -10.43 -11.96 -23.39
N ILE A 425 -9.60 -11.10 -23.96
CA ILE A 425 -9.99 -9.73 -24.30
C ILE A 425 -11.11 -9.73 -25.35
N GLY A 426 -10.99 -10.57 -26.39
CA GLY A 426 -12.02 -10.73 -27.42
C GLY A 426 -13.36 -11.14 -26.81
N HIS A 427 -13.35 -12.15 -25.93
CA HIS A 427 -14.53 -12.64 -25.22
C HIS A 427 -15.12 -11.57 -24.30
N LEU A 428 -14.30 -10.83 -23.54
CA LEU A 428 -14.73 -9.74 -22.67
C LEU A 428 -15.34 -8.57 -23.45
N VAL A 429 -14.79 -8.23 -24.62
CA VAL A 429 -15.33 -7.19 -25.52
C VAL A 429 -16.63 -7.65 -26.18
N ASP A 430 -16.74 -8.92 -26.58
CA ASP A 430 -17.92 -9.46 -27.24
C ASP A 430 -19.10 -9.70 -26.29
N LEU A 431 -18.86 -10.15 -25.05
CA LEU A 431 -19.86 -10.19 -23.98
C LEU A 431 -20.50 -8.82 -23.73
N ARG A 432 -19.76 -7.75 -24.04
CA ARG A 432 -20.17 -6.36 -23.80
C ARG A 432 -20.82 -5.68 -24.98
N ARG A 433 -20.44 -6.07 -26.21
CA ARG A 433 -21.21 -5.69 -27.41
C ARG A 433 -22.65 -6.24 -27.38
N ARG A 434 -22.88 -7.31 -26.61
CA ARG A 434 -24.18 -7.97 -26.43
C ARG A 434 -25.02 -7.48 -25.24
N VAL A 435 -24.62 -6.40 -24.54
CA VAL A 435 -25.54 -5.73 -23.59
C VAL A 435 -26.74 -5.25 -24.40
N PRO A 436 -27.96 -5.75 -24.09
CA PRO A 436 -29.06 -5.65 -25.03
C PRO A 436 -29.47 -4.20 -25.26
N GLU A 437 -29.68 -3.84 -26.54
CA GLU A 437 -30.21 -2.55 -26.99
C GLU A 437 -31.51 -2.13 -26.28
N SER A 438 -32.20 -3.08 -25.63
CA SER A 438 -33.40 -2.85 -24.82
C SER A 438 -33.17 -1.96 -23.60
N GLU A 439 -31.99 -1.99 -22.97
CA GLU A 439 -31.65 -1.10 -21.84
C GLU A 439 -31.38 0.35 -22.29
N ARG A 440 -31.03 0.56 -23.56
CA ARG A 440 -30.82 1.91 -24.13
C ARG A 440 -32.12 2.67 -24.38
N ARG A 441 -33.27 2.00 -24.45
CA ARG A 441 -34.55 2.60 -24.88
C ARG A 441 -35.56 2.86 -23.76
N GLN A 442 -35.34 2.38 -22.54
CA GLN A 442 -36.31 2.55 -21.45
C GLN A 442 -35.99 3.76 -20.56
N GLY A 443 -36.53 4.91 -20.96
CA GLY A 443 -36.69 6.09 -20.11
C GLY A 443 -35.37 6.77 -19.75
N LEU A 444 -34.64 7.21 -20.77
CA LEU A 444 -33.61 8.22 -20.53
C LEU A 444 -34.30 9.53 -20.14
N LEU A 445 -33.71 10.23 -19.19
CA LEU A 445 -34.06 11.61 -18.87
C LEU A 445 -33.75 12.49 -20.08
N ALA A 446 -34.73 13.17 -20.68
CA ALA A 446 -34.57 13.94 -21.93
C ALA A 446 -33.37 14.93 -21.92
N GLU A 447 -32.96 15.43 -20.75
CA GLU A 447 -31.85 16.39 -20.60
C GLU A 447 -30.51 15.75 -20.20
N ASP A 448 -30.55 14.53 -19.67
CA ASP A 448 -29.38 13.69 -19.39
C ASP A 448 -29.00 12.81 -20.61
N GLU A 449 -29.92 12.60 -21.56
CA GLU A 449 -29.75 11.86 -22.82
C GLU A 449 -28.48 12.20 -23.61
N LEU A 450 -27.99 13.44 -23.53
CA LEU A 450 -26.82 13.90 -24.28
C LEU A 450 -25.48 13.58 -23.59
N PHE A 451 -25.44 13.51 -22.26
CA PHE A 451 -24.21 13.28 -21.50
C PHE A 451 -24.00 11.80 -21.15
N TYR A 452 -25.09 11.05 -21.00
CA TYR A 452 -25.06 9.61 -20.69
C TYR A 452 -24.25 8.78 -21.70
N PRO A 453 -24.46 8.93 -23.02
CA PRO A 453 -23.67 8.22 -24.02
C PRO A 453 -22.17 8.53 -23.91
N ASP A 454 -21.78 9.74 -23.54
CA ASP A 454 -20.37 10.11 -23.39
C ASP A 454 -19.72 9.41 -22.19
N LEU A 455 -20.38 9.40 -21.03
CA LEU A 455 -19.89 8.67 -19.85
C LEU A 455 -19.84 7.17 -20.08
N SER A 456 -20.87 6.59 -20.70
CA SER A 456 -20.88 5.17 -21.07
C SER A 456 -19.77 4.83 -22.07
N ARG A 457 -19.52 5.69 -23.06
CA ARG A 457 -18.43 5.50 -24.03
C ARG A 457 -17.07 5.56 -23.35
N ARG A 458 -16.81 6.57 -22.51
CA ARG A 458 -15.56 6.71 -21.74
C ARG A 458 -15.29 5.49 -20.85
N ALA A 459 -16.29 5.09 -20.07
CA ALA A 459 -16.19 3.92 -19.20
C ALA A 459 -15.88 2.64 -20.00
N LEU A 460 -16.45 2.48 -21.20
CA LEU A 460 -16.19 1.32 -22.05
C LEU A 460 -14.80 1.36 -22.72
N GLU A 461 -14.36 2.53 -23.20
CA GLU A 461 -13.05 2.73 -23.80
C GLU A 461 -11.93 2.49 -22.77
N SER A 462 -12.01 3.17 -21.63
CA SER A 462 -11.06 2.97 -20.54
C SER A 462 -11.10 1.53 -20.02
N ALA A 463 -12.28 0.90 -19.92
CA ALA A 463 -12.37 -0.51 -19.51
C ALA A 463 -11.64 -1.45 -20.48
N ARG A 464 -11.64 -1.17 -21.78
CA ARG A 464 -10.92 -2.00 -22.77
C ARG A 464 -9.41 -1.92 -22.59
N GLU A 465 -8.89 -0.71 -22.45
CA GLU A 465 -7.47 -0.49 -22.22
C GLU A 465 -7.04 -1.02 -20.85
N TYR A 466 -7.92 -0.85 -19.85
CA TYR A 466 -7.77 -1.43 -18.53
C TYR A 466 -7.66 -2.95 -18.57
N TYR A 467 -8.53 -3.65 -19.32
CA TYR A 467 -8.43 -5.11 -19.43
C TYR A 467 -7.12 -5.55 -20.03
N ARG A 468 -6.57 -4.81 -21.01
CA ARG A 468 -5.22 -5.08 -21.52
C ARG A 468 -4.15 -4.85 -20.46
N SER A 469 -4.24 -3.77 -19.70
CA SER A 469 -3.20 -3.45 -18.70
C SER A 469 -3.19 -4.39 -17.49
N MET A 470 -4.30 -5.10 -17.23
CA MET A 470 -4.32 -6.23 -16.28
C MET A 470 -3.31 -7.32 -16.63
N PHE A 471 -2.91 -7.44 -17.90
CA PHE A 471 -1.94 -8.43 -18.35
C PHE A 471 -0.48 -7.96 -18.25
N SER A 472 -0.24 -6.65 -18.35
CA SER A 472 1.10 -6.05 -18.40
C SER A 472 1.67 -5.62 -17.04
N GLY A 473 0.83 -5.34 -16.02
CA GLY A 473 1.29 -5.09 -14.64
C GLY A 473 0.35 -4.26 -13.77
N ARG A 474 0.47 -4.41 -12.44
CA ARG A 474 -0.41 -3.74 -11.45
C ARG A 474 -0.43 -2.21 -11.59
N ILE A 475 0.75 -1.58 -11.69
CA ILE A 475 0.88 -0.11 -11.67
C ILE A 475 0.19 0.50 -12.90
N ALA A 476 0.32 -0.13 -14.07
CA ALA A 476 -0.36 0.31 -15.29
C ALA A 476 -1.89 0.23 -15.16
N ALA A 477 -2.41 -0.85 -14.58
CA ALA A 477 -3.85 -1.00 -14.34
C ALA A 477 -4.36 0.01 -13.28
N TRP A 478 -3.65 0.17 -12.17
CA TRP A 478 -3.99 1.13 -11.11
C TRP A 478 -4.06 2.56 -11.64
N ASN A 479 -2.99 3.02 -12.29
CA ASN A 479 -2.91 4.39 -12.80
C ASN A 479 -3.97 4.70 -13.85
N LEU A 480 -4.33 3.71 -14.67
CA LEU A 480 -5.39 3.87 -15.67
C LEU A 480 -6.76 4.02 -14.99
N ARG A 481 -7.07 3.19 -13.99
CA ARG A 481 -8.34 3.26 -13.24
C ARG A 481 -8.48 4.61 -12.54
N ASP A 482 -7.48 5.05 -11.80
CA ASP A 482 -7.54 6.32 -11.07
C ASP A 482 -7.58 7.53 -12.00
N ARG A 483 -6.86 7.49 -13.13
CA ARG A 483 -6.96 8.52 -14.17
C ARG A 483 -8.36 8.57 -14.78
N HIS A 484 -8.97 7.42 -15.07
CA HIS A 484 -10.34 7.35 -15.55
C HIS A 484 -11.34 7.96 -14.55
N MET A 485 -11.22 7.64 -13.26
CA MET A 485 -12.10 8.19 -12.22
C MET A 485 -11.96 9.71 -12.12
N ALA A 486 -10.73 10.24 -12.15
CA ALA A 486 -10.49 11.69 -12.14
C ALA A 486 -11.03 12.38 -13.40
N ASP A 487 -10.77 11.84 -14.60
CA ASP A 487 -11.27 12.39 -15.86
C ASP A 487 -12.81 12.37 -15.93
N THR A 488 -13.43 11.33 -15.35
CA THR A 488 -14.89 11.20 -15.26
C THR A 488 -15.48 12.22 -14.29
N LEU A 489 -14.82 12.45 -13.15
CA LEU A 489 -15.23 13.49 -12.19
C LEU A 489 -15.18 14.88 -12.83
N ASP A 490 -14.12 15.20 -13.58
CA ASP A 490 -13.98 16.48 -14.29
C ASP A 490 -15.11 16.67 -15.31
N ALA A 491 -15.42 15.63 -16.09
CA ALA A 491 -16.51 15.67 -17.07
C ALA A 491 -17.87 15.91 -16.39
N ILE A 492 -18.14 15.27 -15.24
CA ILE A 492 -19.37 15.47 -14.47
C ILE A 492 -19.43 16.91 -13.94
N LEU A 493 -18.34 17.41 -13.35
CA LEU A 493 -18.24 18.77 -12.81
C LEU A 493 -18.52 19.82 -13.90
N GLU A 494 -17.94 19.65 -15.07
CA GLU A 494 -18.13 20.56 -16.20
C GLU A 494 -19.57 20.52 -16.73
N ASN A 495 -20.13 19.32 -16.92
CA ASN A 495 -21.50 19.16 -17.39
C ASN A 495 -22.52 19.77 -16.41
N LEU A 496 -22.38 19.51 -15.10
CA LEU A 496 -23.24 20.12 -14.10
C LEU A 496 -23.09 21.64 -14.07
N SER A 497 -21.85 22.15 -14.16
CA SER A 497 -21.62 23.61 -14.15
C SER A 497 -22.28 24.29 -15.35
N ARG A 498 -22.16 23.70 -16.54
CA ARG A 498 -22.82 24.20 -17.76
C ARG A 498 -24.33 24.22 -17.62
N ARG A 499 -24.92 23.18 -17.05
CA ARG A 499 -26.39 23.07 -16.88
C ARG A 499 -26.94 24.07 -15.87
N ARG A 500 -26.25 24.25 -14.75
CA ARG A 500 -26.68 25.19 -13.70
C ARG A 500 -26.41 26.65 -14.07
N GLY A 501 -25.62 26.91 -15.12
CA GLY A 501 -25.13 28.24 -15.45
C GLY A 501 -24.21 28.84 -14.36
N SER A 502 -23.75 28.02 -13.41
CA SER A 502 -22.94 28.41 -12.26
C SER A 502 -22.01 27.26 -11.86
N PRO A 503 -20.88 27.53 -11.18
CA PRO A 503 -19.94 26.48 -10.79
C PRO A 503 -20.62 25.41 -9.91
N ALA A 504 -20.65 24.17 -10.41
CA ALA A 504 -21.18 23.04 -9.64
C ALA A 504 -20.22 22.64 -8.51
N LYS A 505 -20.79 22.01 -7.48
CA LYS A 505 -20.05 21.45 -6.35
C LYS A 505 -20.44 19.98 -6.15
N ILE A 506 -19.45 19.11 -5.94
CA ILE A 506 -19.60 17.66 -5.88
C ILE A 506 -18.90 17.12 -4.62
N VAL A 507 -19.61 16.27 -3.88
CA VAL A 507 -19.00 15.45 -2.81
C VAL A 507 -18.63 14.09 -3.39
N VAL A 508 -17.44 13.60 -3.08
CA VAL A 508 -16.91 12.36 -3.65
C VAL A 508 -16.63 11.37 -2.52
N TRP A 509 -17.15 10.15 -2.60
CA TRP A 509 -16.91 9.09 -1.60
C TRP A 509 -16.07 7.96 -2.17
N MET A 510 -14.89 7.73 -1.61
CA MET A 510 -13.98 6.65 -2.04
C MET A 510 -13.18 6.10 -0.86
N HIS A 511 -12.36 5.08 -1.11
CA HIS A 511 -11.34 4.65 -0.14
C HIS A 511 -10.26 5.72 0.06
N ASN A 512 -9.63 5.80 1.24
CA ASN A 512 -8.49 6.73 1.48
C ASN A 512 -7.35 6.55 0.46
N ALA A 513 -7.20 5.32 -0.06
CA ALA A 513 -6.25 4.96 -1.12
C ALA A 513 -6.44 5.78 -2.41
N HIS A 514 -7.68 6.18 -2.70
CA HIS A 514 -8.02 7.03 -3.84
C HIS A 514 -8.16 8.50 -3.45
N VAL A 515 -8.58 8.81 -2.23
CA VAL A 515 -8.84 10.20 -1.77
C VAL A 515 -7.59 10.96 -1.38
N GLY A 516 -6.61 10.35 -0.73
CA GLY A 516 -5.40 11.04 -0.31
C GLY A 516 -4.52 11.45 -1.49
N ASP A 517 -3.54 12.32 -1.30
CA ASP A 517 -2.53 12.60 -2.34
C ASP A 517 -1.45 11.51 -2.34
N ALA A 518 -1.42 10.67 -3.38
CA ALA A 518 -0.46 9.57 -3.49
C ALA A 518 1.00 10.02 -3.39
N ARG A 519 1.33 11.26 -3.78
CA ARG A 519 2.70 11.83 -3.70
C ARG A 519 3.22 11.95 -2.27
N ALA A 520 2.33 11.92 -1.29
CA ALA A 520 2.66 11.92 0.13
C ALA A 520 2.89 10.51 0.72
N THR A 521 2.84 9.45 -0.11
CA THR A 521 2.85 8.05 0.32
C THR A 521 3.94 7.23 -0.38
N GLU A 522 4.26 6.04 0.15
CA GLU A 522 5.15 5.06 -0.52
C GLU A 522 4.66 4.65 -1.92
N ALA A 523 3.38 4.85 -2.24
CA ALA A 523 2.82 4.53 -3.55
C ALA A 523 3.49 5.36 -4.67
N ALA A 524 3.87 6.61 -4.39
CA ALA A 524 4.53 7.47 -5.36
C ALA A 524 5.93 6.97 -5.75
N CYS A 525 6.67 6.36 -4.82
CA CYS A 525 7.96 5.73 -5.13
C CYS A 525 7.83 4.56 -6.13
N ARG A 526 6.63 3.97 -6.23
CA ARG A 526 6.29 2.90 -7.19
C ARG A 526 5.70 3.45 -8.49
N GLY A 527 5.59 4.77 -8.63
CA GLY A 527 4.92 5.43 -9.75
C GLY A 527 3.40 5.31 -9.75
N GLU A 528 2.78 4.95 -8.61
CA GLU A 528 1.32 4.90 -8.49
C GLU A 528 0.74 6.32 -8.31
N ILE A 529 -0.35 6.62 -9.02
CA ILE A 529 -1.12 7.86 -8.90
C ILE A 529 -2.49 7.55 -8.29
N ASN A 530 -3.19 8.58 -7.79
CA ASN A 530 -4.56 8.40 -7.36
C ASN A 530 -5.45 9.63 -7.64
N VAL A 531 -6.77 9.45 -7.46
CA VAL A 531 -7.77 10.50 -7.71
C VAL A 531 -7.47 11.78 -6.91
N GLY A 532 -7.15 11.65 -5.62
CA GLY A 532 -6.86 12.77 -4.73
C GLY A 532 -5.68 13.62 -5.22
N GLY A 533 -4.56 12.99 -5.56
CA GLY A 533 -3.40 13.68 -6.12
C GLY A 533 -3.71 14.36 -7.45
N LEU A 534 -4.44 13.68 -8.35
CA LEU A 534 -4.85 14.24 -9.64
C LEU A 534 -5.82 15.42 -9.49
N VAL A 535 -6.80 15.32 -8.60
CA VAL A 535 -7.76 16.39 -8.33
C VAL A 535 -7.05 17.59 -7.73
N ARG A 536 -6.14 17.38 -6.78
CA ARG A 536 -5.36 18.47 -6.18
C ARG A 536 -4.45 19.15 -7.20
N GLU A 537 -3.85 18.40 -8.12
CA GLU A 537 -3.06 18.95 -9.22
C GLU A 537 -3.89 19.79 -10.19
N ARG A 538 -5.10 19.33 -10.54
CA ARG A 538 -5.98 19.98 -11.54
C ARG A 538 -6.78 21.16 -10.98
N HIS A 539 -7.22 21.09 -9.73
CA HIS A 539 -8.15 22.04 -9.11
C HIS A 539 -7.53 22.87 -7.98
N GLY A 540 -6.33 22.52 -7.51
CA GLY A 540 -5.63 23.27 -6.46
C GLY A 540 -6.49 23.46 -5.20
N GLU A 541 -6.68 24.72 -4.80
CA GLU A 541 -7.44 25.11 -3.61
C GLU A 541 -8.98 24.94 -3.75
N ASP A 542 -9.50 24.60 -4.93
CA ASP A 542 -10.93 24.33 -5.14
C ASP A 542 -11.35 22.92 -4.67
N CYS A 543 -10.42 22.14 -4.09
CA CYS A 543 -10.69 20.81 -3.56
C CYS A 543 -10.31 20.65 -2.07
N ARG A 544 -11.00 19.74 -1.37
CA ARG A 544 -10.64 19.29 -0.01
C ARG A 544 -10.60 17.78 0.05
N LEU A 545 -9.51 17.23 0.57
CA LEU A 545 -9.30 15.80 0.78
C LEU A 545 -9.42 15.51 2.28
N ILE A 546 -10.41 14.71 2.65
CA ILE A 546 -10.72 14.37 4.04
C ILE A 546 -10.54 12.85 4.23
N GLY A 547 -9.60 12.44 5.09
CA GLY A 547 -9.40 11.03 5.44
C GLY A 547 -10.22 10.62 6.66
N LEU A 548 -10.73 9.39 6.69
CA LEU A 548 -11.30 8.79 7.91
C LEU A 548 -10.43 7.62 8.35
N THR A 549 -10.10 7.54 9.63
CA THR A 549 -9.29 6.44 10.18
C THR A 549 -9.83 5.93 11.52
N THR A 550 -9.35 4.77 11.95
CA THR A 550 -9.77 4.09 13.19
C THR A 550 -8.62 3.29 13.79
N TYR A 551 -8.61 3.09 15.11
CA TYR A 551 -7.58 2.31 15.80
C TYR A 551 -7.93 0.82 15.91
N THR A 552 -9.19 0.46 16.22
CA THR A 552 -9.64 -0.93 16.34
C THR A 552 -11.16 -1.06 16.14
N GLY A 553 -11.72 -2.24 16.43
CA GLY A 553 -13.15 -2.52 16.38
C GLY A 553 -13.47 -3.67 15.44
N THR A 554 -14.56 -3.54 14.67
CA THR A 554 -14.97 -4.55 13.68
C THR A 554 -15.15 -3.95 12.30
N VAL A 555 -14.92 -4.77 11.27
CA VAL A 555 -15.04 -4.38 9.86
C VAL A 555 -15.76 -5.49 9.09
N THR A 556 -16.65 -5.13 8.17
CA THR A 556 -17.22 -6.08 7.20
C THR A 556 -16.20 -6.31 6.10
N ALA A 557 -15.62 -7.50 6.07
CA ALA A 557 -14.61 -7.89 5.09
C ALA A 557 -14.67 -9.39 4.84
N THR A 558 -13.87 -9.88 3.91
CA THR A 558 -13.69 -11.32 3.66
C THR A 558 -12.23 -11.71 3.79
N GLY A 559 -11.94 -13.00 4.01
CA GLY A 559 -10.57 -13.52 3.98
C GLY A 559 -10.02 -13.73 2.58
N ARG A 560 -10.88 -13.76 1.55
CA ARG A 560 -10.49 -14.03 0.16
C ARG A 560 -11.41 -13.31 -0.83
N TRP A 561 -10.90 -13.06 -2.03
CA TRP A 561 -11.69 -12.49 -3.14
C TRP A 561 -12.95 -13.32 -3.41
N GLU A 562 -14.08 -12.64 -3.63
CA GLU A 562 -15.44 -13.21 -3.75
C GLU A 562 -15.92 -14.07 -2.58
N GLY A 563 -15.26 -13.99 -1.42
CA GLY A 563 -15.80 -14.58 -0.20
C GLY A 563 -17.01 -13.80 0.34
N PRO A 564 -17.78 -14.43 1.24
CA PRO A 564 -18.98 -13.82 1.83
C PRO A 564 -18.62 -12.60 2.69
N ALA A 565 -19.60 -11.74 2.93
CA ALA A 565 -19.46 -10.66 3.90
C ALA A 565 -19.35 -11.27 5.32
N GLU A 566 -18.24 -11.04 5.99
CA GLU A 566 -18.00 -11.50 7.35
C GLU A 566 -17.72 -10.31 8.26
N ARG A 567 -18.24 -10.33 9.48
CA ARG A 567 -17.82 -9.40 10.52
C ARG A 567 -16.47 -9.88 11.05
N ARG A 568 -15.41 -9.11 10.80
CA ARG A 568 -14.04 -9.42 11.22
C ARG A 568 -13.56 -8.44 12.28
N TRP A 569 -12.81 -8.95 13.25
CA TRP A 569 -12.14 -8.12 14.25
C TRP A 569 -10.96 -7.40 13.61
N LEU A 570 -10.93 -6.07 13.72
CA LEU A 570 -9.83 -5.24 13.27
C LEU A 570 -8.80 -5.15 14.41
N ARG A 571 -7.61 -5.70 14.18
CA ARG A 571 -6.53 -5.68 15.20
C ARG A 571 -6.25 -4.22 15.63
N PRO A 572 -5.82 -4.00 16.89
CA PRO A 572 -5.28 -2.71 17.29
C PRO A 572 -4.22 -2.25 16.30
N ALA A 573 -4.18 -0.94 16.03
CA ALA A 573 -3.24 -0.43 15.04
C ALA A 573 -1.78 -0.70 15.43
N LEU A 574 -0.91 -0.81 14.43
CA LEU A 574 0.48 -1.17 14.66
C LEU A 574 1.25 -0.03 15.34
N PRO A 575 2.31 -0.33 16.08
CA PRO A 575 3.21 0.68 16.59
C PRO A 575 3.79 1.56 15.50
N ASP A 576 4.02 2.85 15.81
CA ASP A 576 4.50 3.87 14.86
C ASP A 576 3.49 4.24 13.75
N SER A 577 2.22 3.87 13.93
CA SER A 577 1.13 4.29 13.04
C SER A 577 0.50 5.61 13.45
N VAL A 578 -0.09 6.28 12.47
CA VAL A 578 -0.95 7.46 12.71
C VAL A 578 -2.09 7.08 13.66
N GLU A 579 -2.69 5.91 13.45
CA GLU A 579 -3.80 5.42 14.26
C GLU A 579 -3.40 5.19 15.73
N GLU A 580 -2.19 4.68 15.99
CA GLU A 580 -1.65 4.55 17.35
C GLU A 580 -1.41 5.92 18.00
N LEU A 581 -0.81 6.87 17.26
CA LEU A 581 -0.60 8.23 17.77
C LEU A 581 -1.93 8.89 18.14
N PHE A 582 -2.96 8.70 17.32
CA PHE A 582 -4.30 9.22 17.59
C PHE A 582 -4.99 8.50 18.75
N HIS A 583 -4.80 7.20 18.91
CA HIS A 583 -5.26 6.46 20.09
C HIS A 583 -4.64 6.98 21.39
N GLU A 584 -3.32 7.16 21.40
CA GLU A 584 -2.56 7.65 22.56
C GLU A 584 -2.87 9.12 22.91
N ALA A 585 -3.39 9.91 21.95
CA ALA A 585 -3.94 11.23 22.24
C ALA A 585 -5.09 11.17 23.27
N GLY A 586 -5.75 10.02 23.44
CA GLY A 586 -6.71 9.74 24.50
C GLY A 586 -8.13 10.25 24.23
N GLU A 587 -8.34 10.96 23.12
CA GLU A 587 -9.65 11.38 22.64
C GLU A 587 -10.29 10.27 21.81
N LYS A 588 -11.57 9.98 22.04
CA LYS A 588 -12.27 8.84 21.40
C LYS A 588 -12.68 9.10 19.96
N GLU A 589 -12.99 10.34 19.63
CA GLU A 589 -13.23 10.78 18.27
C GLU A 589 -12.87 12.25 18.11
N PHE A 590 -12.22 12.61 17.00
CA PHE A 590 -11.84 13.98 16.72
C PHE A 590 -11.48 14.21 15.25
N LEU A 591 -11.46 15.47 14.87
CA LEU A 591 -10.98 16.00 13.60
C LEU A 591 -9.65 16.72 13.82
N THR A 592 -8.67 16.44 12.98
CA THR A 592 -7.46 17.25 12.80
C THR A 592 -7.52 17.93 11.44
N ALA A 593 -7.55 19.27 11.42
CA ALA A 593 -7.53 20.07 10.19
C ALA A 593 -6.17 20.78 10.04
N PHE A 594 -5.31 20.31 9.12
CA PHE A 594 -3.89 20.70 9.07
C PHE A 594 -3.66 22.18 8.71
N ARG A 595 -4.63 22.83 8.08
CA ARG A 595 -4.57 24.27 7.78
C ARG A 595 -4.57 25.14 9.04
N VAL A 596 -5.21 24.68 10.10
CA VAL A 596 -5.37 25.42 11.37
C VAL A 596 -4.70 24.74 12.56
N ALA A 597 -4.10 23.57 12.34
CA ALA A 597 -3.39 22.77 13.34
C ALA A 597 -1.88 22.65 12.99
N PRO A 598 -1.10 23.74 13.09
CA PRO A 598 0.29 23.74 12.65
C PRO A 598 1.20 22.82 13.47
N ARG A 599 0.97 22.67 14.79
CA ARG A 599 1.82 21.80 15.63
C ARG A 599 1.59 20.33 15.28
N THR A 600 0.33 19.96 15.11
CA THR A 600 -0.08 18.63 14.67
C THR A 600 0.38 18.37 13.25
N GLY A 601 0.30 19.39 12.39
CA GLY A 601 0.82 19.35 11.03
C GLY A 601 2.33 19.11 10.96
N ASP A 602 3.12 19.66 11.88
CA ASP A 602 4.57 19.42 11.91
C ASP A 602 4.88 17.97 12.35
N VAL A 603 4.15 17.45 13.35
CA VAL A 603 4.26 16.04 13.78
C VAL A 603 3.87 15.09 12.65
N LEU A 604 2.75 15.36 11.97
CA LEU A 604 2.19 14.52 10.91
C LEU A 604 2.72 14.87 9.50
N GLY A 605 3.70 15.76 9.40
CA GLY A 605 4.51 15.97 8.21
C GLY A 605 5.61 14.91 8.04
N SER A 606 5.92 14.16 9.11
CA SER A 606 6.85 13.04 9.07
C SER A 606 6.16 11.75 8.61
N ALA A 607 6.90 10.89 7.90
CA ALA A 607 6.37 9.64 7.37
C ALA A 607 6.13 8.60 8.48
N ARG A 608 4.86 8.20 8.66
CA ARG A 608 4.41 7.19 9.65
C ARG A 608 3.63 6.08 8.95
N LEU A 609 3.42 4.96 9.64
CA LEU A 609 2.53 3.92 9.12
C LEU A 609 1.09 4.43 9.06
N GLU A 610 0.38 4.16 7.97
CA GLU A 610 -1.05 4.45 7.80
C GLU A 610 -1.77 3.14 7.43
N ARG A 611 -2.92 2.87 8.06
CA ARG A 611 -3.69 1.65 7.80
C ARG A 611 -4.74 1.85 6.71
N MET A 612 -4.82 0.88 5.81
CA MET A 612 -5.83 0.80 4.74
C MET A 612 -6.32 -0.63 4.50
N VAL A 613 -7.61 -0.86 4.76
CA VAL A 613 -8.27 -2.16 4.67
C VAL A 613 -9.30 -2.18 3.54
N GLY A 614 -8.93 -2.79 2.42
CA GLY A 614 -9.86 -3.00 1.30
C GLY A 614 -10.97 -4.04 1.61
N ALA A 615 -11.57 -4.62 0.56
CA ALA A 615 -12.63 -5.62 0.71
C ALA A 615 -12.16 -6.92 1.39
N VAL A 616 -10.88 -7.25 1.22
CA VAL A 616 -10.23 -8.42 1.84
C VAL A 616 -9.45 -7.95 3.06
N TYR A 617 -9.60 -8.63 4.20
CA TYR A 617 -8.84 -8.32 5.42
C TYR A 617 -8.01 -9.54 5.87
N ARG A 618 -6.68 -9.36 5.94
CA ARG A 618 -5.68 -10.39 6.25
C ARG A 618 -4.91 -10.06 7.54
N PRO A 619 -5.45 -10.41 8.72
CA PRO A 619 -4.83 -10.05 10.01
C PRO A 619 -3.44 -10.65 10.23
N ARG A 620 -3.15 -11.82 9.65
CA ARG A 620 -1.84 -12.51 9.79
C ARG A 620 -0.72 -11.80 9.03
N SER A 621 -1.03 -11.11 7.94
CA SER A 621 -0.05 -10.38 7.11
C SER A 621 -0.31 -8.87 7.10
N GLU A 622 -0.97 -8.35 8.14
CA GLU A 622 -1.56 -7.02 8.16
C GLU A 622 -0.57 -5.90 7.84
N ARG A 623 0.64 -5.93 8.45
CA ARG A 623 1.71 -4.96 8.17
C ARG A 623 2.10 -4.89 6.69
N ARG A 624 2.05 -6.01 5.97
CA ARG A 624 2.40 -6.10 4.55
C ARG A 624 1.21 -5.84 3.63
N SER A 625 0.02 -6.21 4.06
CA SER A 625 -1.20 -6.18 3.23
C SER A 625 -1.99 -4.88 3.36
N HIS A 626 -1.89 -4.19 4.50
CA HIS A 626 -2.80 -3.10 4.90
C HIS A 626 -2.09 -1.87 5.45
N TYR A 627 -0.75 -1.81 5.41
CA TYR A 627 0.01 -0.65 5.87
C TYR A 627 1.04 -0.22 4.84
N PHE A 628 1.23 1.09 4.78
CA PHE A 628 2.31 1.76 4.06
C PHE A 628 2.72 3.01 4.83
N ARG A 629 3.85 3.62 4.45
CA ARG A 629 4.25 4.91 5.03
C ARG A 629 3.63 6.08 4.29
N ALA A 630 3.09 7.03 5.06
CA ALA A 630 2.48 8.25 4.56
C ALA A 630 2.86 9.47 5.42
N ARG A 631 2.93 10.63 4.77
CA ARG A 631 3.00 11.95 5.43
C ARG A 631 1.59 12.53 5.45
N LEU A 632 0.86 12.28 6.54
CA LEU A 632 -0.59 12.49 6.60
C LEU A 632 -1.00 13.95 6.31
N ARG A 633 -0.20 14.92 6.76
CA ARG A 633 -0.42 16.36 6.47
C ARG A 633 -0.40 16.67 4.97
N ASP A 634 0.47 16.03 4.21
CA ASP A 634 0.60 16.29 2.78
C ASP A 634 -0.41 15.47 1.98
N GLN A 635 -0.90 14.37 2.57
CA GLN A 635 -1.87 13.48 1.95
C GLN A 635 -3.29 14.04 2.02
N PHE A 636 -3.71 14.63 3.13
CA PHE A 636 -5.06 15.12 3.36
C PHE A 636 -5.07 16.58 3.84
N ASP A 637 -6.17 17.30 3.61
CA ASP A 637 -6.41 18.60 4.23
C ASP A 637 -6.89 18.45 5.69
N ALA A 638 -7.58 17.34 5.96
CA ALA A 638 -8.07 16.97 7.27
C ALA A 638 -8.19 15.44 7.44
N VAL A 639 -8.09 14.98 8.68
CA VAL A 639 -8.36 13.58 9.06
C VAL A 639 -9.29 13.53 10.25
N ILE A 640 -10.30 12.67 10.17
CA ILE A 640 -11.20 12.35 11.29
C ILE A 640 -10.85 10.96 11.80
N HIS A 641 -10.55 10.87 13.09
CA HIS A 641 -10.24 9.61 13.77
C HIS A 641 -11.40 9.19 14.66
N MET A 642 -11.75 7.91 14.61
CA MET A 642 -12.69 7.27 15.53
C MET A 642 -12.04 6.03 16.11
N ASP A 643 -11.78 6.04 17.41
CA ASP A 643 -10.90 5.08 18.09
C ASP A 643 -11.38 3.62 17.91
N GLU A 644 -12.68 3.39 18.09
CA GLU A 644 -13.31 2.09 17.94
C GLU A 644 -14.51 2.18 16.99
N THR A 645 -14.57 1.29 16.00
CA THR A 645 -15.60 1.31 14.96
C THR A 645 -16.28 -0.06 14.76
N ARG A 646 -17.39 -0.09 14.03
CA ARG A 646 -18.21 -1.29 13.81
C ARG A 646 -18.31 -1.68 12.36
N ALA A 647 -18.50 -2.98 12.13
CA ALA A 647 -18.73 -3.55 10.81
C ALA A 647 -20.05 -3.05 10.20
N VAL A 648 -20.00 -2.54 8.97
CA VAL A 648 -21.19 -2.05 8.24
C VAL A 648 -22.11 -3.21 7.86
N GLU A 649 -23.41 -3.05 8.07
CA GLU A 649 -24.38 -4.11 7.81
C GLU A 649 -24.79 -4.17 6.32
N PRO A 650 -24.53 -5.29 5.61
CA PRO A 650 -24.98 -5.47 4.22
C PRO A 650 -26.50 -5.68 4.15
N LEU A 651 -27.15 -5.24 3.07
CA LEU A 651 -28.60 -5.44 2.89
C LEU A 651 -29.00 -6.91 2.62
N ASP A 652 -28.08 -7.73 2.11
CA ASP A 652 -28.42 -9.08 1.65
C ASP A 652 -28.53 -10.13 2.78
N GLY A 653 -28.45 -9.73 4.06
CA GLY A 653 -28.73 -10.58 5.24
C GLY A 653 -27.82 -11.81 5.45
N ARG A 654 -26.98 -12.17 4.47
CA ARG A 654 -26.01 -13.28 4.52
C ARG A 654 -24.70 -12.90 5.20
N ALA A 655 -24.75 -12.05 6.21
CA ALA A 655 -23.60 -11.87 7.09
C ALA A 655 -23.52 -13.13 7.96
N HIS A 656 -22.47 -13.94 7.76
CA HIS A 656 -22.17 -14.98 8.74
C HIS A 656 -21.60 -14.28 9.97
N TRP A 657 -22.44 -14.15 11.00
CA TRP A 657 -22.05 -13.73 12.34
C TRP A 657 -21.26 -14.86 12.98
N SER A 658 -19.95 -14.93 12.73
CA SER A 658 -19.07 -15.77 13.54
C SER A 658 -18.88 -15.07 14.89
N GLU A 659 -19.66 -15.45 15.90
CA GLU A 659 -19.29 -15.21 17.29
C GLU A 659 -17.96 -15.93 17.55
N GLY A 660 -16.90 -15.15 17.79
CA GLY A 660 -15.67 -15.64 18.41
C GLY A 660 -14.71 -16.39 17.47
N GLU A 661 -13.81 -15.64 16.84
CA GLU A 661 -12.40 -16.01 16.99
C GLU A 661 -11.86 -15.12 18.11
N LEU A 662 -11.87 -15.64 19.34
CA LEU A 662 -11.06 -15.11 20.43
C LEU A 662 -9.60 -15.05 19.94
N PRO A 663 -8.84 -13.99 20.26
CA PRO A 663 -7.40 -13.99 20.02
C PRO A 663 -6.79 -15.22 20.74
N GLU A 664 -6.05 -16.06 20.01
CA GLU A 664 -5.16 -17.07 20.61
C GLU A 664 -3.99 -16.38 21.34
N THR A 665 -4.27 -15.56 22.34
CA THR A 665 -3.29 -14.97 23.25
C THR A 665 -3.92 -14.71 24.63
N TYR A 666 -4.39 -15.76 25.30
CA TYR A 666 -4.51 -15.78 26.77
C TYR A 666 -4.30 -17.21 27.29
N PRO A 667 -3.47 -17.43 28.33
CA PRO A 667 -3.26 -18.76 28.88
C PRO A 667 -4.51 -19.19 29.66
N ALA A 668 -5.17 -20.26 29.23
CA ALA A 668 -6.21 -20.88 30.02
C ALA A 668 -5.59 -21.41 31.32
N ARG A 669 -6.11 -20.95 32.46
CA ARG A 669 -5.79 -21.50 33.78
C ARG A 669 -6.56 -22.80 34.01
N ALA A 670 -5.84 -23.74 34.62
CA ALA A 670 -6.21 -25.05 35.17
C ALA A 670 -6.36 -26.20 34.17
#